data_AF-A0A3D0WEE4-F1
#
_entry.id   AF-A0A3D0WEE4-F1
#
_cell.length_a   1.000
_cell.length_b   1.000
_cell.length_c   1.000
_cell.angle_alpha   90.00
_cell.angle_beta   90.00
_cell.angle_gamma   90.00
#
_symmetry.space_group_name_H-M   'P 1'
#
loop_
_entity.id
_entity.type
_entity.pdbx_description
1 polymer ?
#
loop_
_entity_poly.entity_id
_entity_poly.type
_entity_poly.pdbx_seq_one_letter_code
_entity_poly.pdbx_strand_id
1 'polypeptide(L)'
;MAVSGFSSSGDRPDPDALLRAAAQEGRGRLKIFLGAAPGVGKTFEMLSEGAARRRDGVDTVVAVVETHGRAETEALTRGQEIVPRRAVPYEGRTLHEMDLDAVLARAPRLALVDELAHTNAPGSRHPKRYQDVEELLAAGIDVYSTINIQHVESLNDVVASFTRVRVRETVPDRILEMAEIEVVDIPPDELIERLKAGKVYLPQEATRALGHFFSKSNLSALRELALRRAAQAVDAQILDHVRGLGVGGTWAGGERIVVAVSEQPGADGLVRAAKRVADALRAPWTAIFIETPRTQHFGDAEHARVAATMTLATQLGGAVATVPAANVVAGIQAYLTDARATQLVVGKSNRSRWFEWRHGSVVDRLVRETPGVTVHVLPNEAQPLPAARRRPVGREGWGSPVGYAISLAAVAAVTALATALFHVLELGNVALLYLLPVMAAASLYNLRTGLFAGVASSLAYNFFFLPPTGTLTVSDPENIVSIFVLLGVAIATSQLTARVRSQADLAAASARTNAALAGFLHQLSATNDPAEAARLICQDVGRLFDAQVVLLAAGPGGGLAVQAATRPDYRLDTMEMAAATWALDTGTSAGRGSGTLTASDWLFQPLRAGTRTLAVLGIAAEGAGDPVRADRLPLLAGLIDQASLVLERLRLESEMRDVEAVRTRDRLRAALLSSVSHDLRTPLTAVIAAADELGHGDTPQLAATIKAEAARLNRFVANLLDMARVEAGALKLAVEPVDLSDAVAGAAHDARRSLEGHAVRLDVPPDLPLVRADPQLLHHCLLNLLDNAGRYGDPGTEIVVEGRHHYGEMRLSVLDQGPGLPPGREGEVFETFRRFEGSDRAIGGTGLGLAIVKAFAEAMGMAVTAANRPDGEGAAFTLTFPAALIVREPAQEKLT
;
A
#
# COMPACT_ATOMS: atom_id res chain seq x y z
N MET A 1 5.13 61.02 -2.66
CA MET A 1 5.45 60.06 -3.74
C MET A 1 6.56 59.16 -3.22
N ALA A 2 6.24 58.10 -2.48
CA ALA A 2 5.77 56.79 -2.96
C ALA A 2 6.91 55.98 -3.61
N VAL A 3 7.49 55.06 -2.84
CA VAL A 3 8.10 53.84 -3.37
C VAL A 3 7.59 52.68 -2.50
N SER A 4 6.62 51.97 -3.06
CA SER A 4 6.02 50.73 -2.59
C SER A 4 6.80 49.54 -3.15
N GLY A 5 7.07 48.53 -2.32
CA GLY A 5 7.62 47.26 -2.78
C GLY A 5 8.01 46.30 -1.65
N PHE A 6 7.10 46.05 -0.70
CA PHE A 6 7.21 44.90 0.21
C PHE A 6 6.80 43.63 -0.55
N SER A 7 7.68 42.62 -0.61
CA SER A 7 7.33 41.27 -1.08
C SER A 7 6.77 40.43 0.08
N SER A 8 5.45 40.29 0.14
CA SER A 8 4.74 39.13 0.73
C SER A 8 4.99 37.89 -0.16
N SER A 9 5.07 36.63 0.26
CA SER A 9 4.65 35.92 1.47
C SER A 9 5.12 34.45 1.30
N GLY A 10 5.92 33.92 2.22
CA GLY A 10 6.29 32.50 2.29
C GLY A 10 5.77 31.77 3.54
N ASP A 11 5.16 32.48 4.49
CA ASP A 11 4.50 31.92 5.69
C ASP A 11 3.00 31.77 5.44
N ARG A 12 2.62 30.95 4.45
CA ARG A 12 1.21 30.53 4.34
C ARG A 12 1.06 29.22 5.13
N PRO A 13 0.22 29.18 6.18
CA PRO A 13 -0.10 27.93 6.85
C PRO A 13 -0.69 26.96 5.83
N ASP A 14 -0.42 25.67 6.03
CA ASP A 14 -0.94 24.60 5.17
C ASP A 14 -2.49 24.66 5.19
N PRO A 15 -3.15 24.89 4.03
CA PRO A 15 -4.60 24.95 3.94
C PRO A 15 -5.28 23.72 4.52
N ASP A 16 -4.68 22.55 4.36
CA ASP A 16 -5.21 21.28 4.88
C ASP A 16 -5.05 21.18 6.40
N ALA A 17 -4.01 21.80 6.97
CA ALA A 17 -3.85 21.90 8.41
C ALA A 17 -4.86 22.90 9.02
N LEU A 18 -5.14 24.02 8.36
CA LEU A 18 -6.17 24.97 8.78
C LEU A 18 -7.58 24.40 8.66
N LEU A 19 -7.88 23.65 7.60
CA LEU A 19 -9.14 22.92 7.44
C LEU A 19 -9.33 21.87 8.54
N ARG A 20 -8.27 21.12 8.89
CA ARG A 20 -8.31 20.16 10.01
C ARG A 20 -8.45 20.85 11.37
N ALA A 21 -7.78 21.99 11.59
CA ALA A 21 -7.94 22.78 12.81
C ALA A 21 -9.35 23.37 12.94
N ALA A 22 -9.92 23.90 11.85
CA ALA A 22 -11.30 24.38 11.81
C ALA A 22 -12.32 23.25 12.00
N ALA A 23 -12.05 22.05 11.48
CA ALA A 23 -12.87 20.86 11.73
C ALA A 23 -12.79 20.37 13.20
N GLN A 24 -11.76 20.78 13.95
CA GLN A 24 -11.63 20.53 15.38
C GLN A 24 -12.22 21.66 16.24
N GLU A 25 -12.52 22.84 15.68
CA GLU A 25 -13.20 23.93 16.41
C GLU A 25 -14.64 23.50 16.75
N GLY A 26 -14.94 23.40 18.05
CA GLY A 26 -16.25 22.97 18.56
C GLY A 26 -16.38 21.47 18.86
N ARG A 27 -15.37 20.66 18.53
CA ARG A 27 -15.33 19.23 18.90
C ARG A 27 -14.67 19.05 20.28
N GLY A 28 -15.20 18.13 21.08
CA GLY A 28 -14.63 17.76 22.38
C GLY A 28 -13.27 17.07 22.26
N ARG A 29 -12.51 17.07 23.35
CA ARG A 29 -11.17 16.46 23.44
C ARG A 29 -11.23 15.04 24.02
N LEU A 30 -10.48 14.13 23.41
CA LEU A 30 -10.33 12.76 23.88
C LEU A 30 -9.02 12.61 24.64
N LYS A 31 -9.08 12.08 25.86
CA LYS A 31 -7.90 11.62 26.61
C LYS A 31 -8.01 10.11 26.85
N ILE A 32 -6.95 9.38 26.56
CA ILE A 32 -6.89 7.92 26.69
C ILE A 32 -5.83 7.52 27.71
N PHE A 33 -6.26 6.79 28.73
CA PHE A 33 -5.38 6.10 29.67
C PHE A 33 -4.98 4.74 29.07
N LEU A 34 -3.78 4.69 28.48
CA LEU A 34 -3.23 3.52 27.80
C LEU A 34 -2.43 2.67 28.78
N GLY A 35 -2.75 1.38 28.85
CA GLY A 35 -2.02 0.42 29.70
C GLY A 35 -1.47 -0.77 28.92
N ALA A 36 -0.35 -1.31 29.38
CA ALA A 36 0.27 -2.48 28.79
C ALA A 36 -0.57 -3.76 28.96
N ALA A 37 -1.31 -3.87 30.06
CA ALA A 37 -2.08 -5.07 30.39
C ALA A 37 -3.30 -4.74 31.29
N PRO A 38 -4.27 -5.66 31.41
CA PRO A 38 -5.29 -5.59 32.44
C PRO A 38 -4.66 -5.53 33.84
N GLY A 39 -5.25 -4.76 34.75
CA GLY A 39 -4.78 -4.66 36.14
C GLY A 39 -3.75 -3.57 36.43
N VAL A 40 -3.22 -2.86 35.43
CA VAL A 40 -2.24 -1.76 35.62
C VAL A 40 -2.84 -0.48 36.24
N GLY A 41 -4.16 -0.39 36.43
CA GLY A 41 -4.79 0.75 37.11
C GLY A 41 -5.46 1.80 36.22
N LYS A 42 -5.56 1.62 34.90
CA LYS A 42 -6.19 2.60 33.96
C LYS A 42 -7.52 3.19 34.44
N THR A 43 -8.47 2.34 34.83
CA THR A 43 -9.80 2.78 35.34
C THR A 43 -9.68 3.57 36.63
N PHE A 44 -8.75 3.18 37.52
CA PHE A 44 -8.49 3.91 38.76
C PHE A 44 -7.92 5.29 38.49
N GLU A 45 -6.96 5.40 37.57
CA GLU A 45 -6.36 6.69 37.16
C GLU A 45 -7.39 7.61 36.51
N MET A 46 -8.18 7.07 35.56
CA MET A 46 -9.26 7.80 34.90
C MET A 46 -10.28 8.37 35.90
N LEU A 47 -10.72 7.56 36.88
CA LEU A 47 -11.66 8.01 37.90
C LEU A 47 -11.03 9.01 38.89
N SER A 48 -9.75 8.85 39.22
CA SER A 48 -9.01 9.74 40.12
C SER A 48 -8.84 11.13 39.51
N GLU A 49 -8.42 11.19 38.25
CA GLU A 49 -8.32 12.44 37.49
C GLU A 49 -9.71 13.05 37.26
N GLY A 50 -10.72 12.26 36.92
CA GLY A 50 -12.11 12.73 36.80
C GLY A 50 -12.65 13.32 38.12
N ALA A 51 -12.34 12.70 39.26
CA ALA A 51 -12.68 13.24 40.58
C ALA A 51 -11.89 14.53 40.91
N ALA A 52 -10.65 14.66 40.45
CA ALA A 52 -9.89 15.90 40.56
C ALA A 52 -10.53 17.03 39.74
N ARG A 53 -10.85 16.78 38.46
CA ARG A 53 -11.55 17.75 37.59
C ARG A 53 -12.88 18.22 38.17
N ARG A 54 -13.65 17.31 38.76
CA ARG A 54 -14.89 17.66 39.47
C ARG A 54 -14.65 18.57 40.66
N ARG A 55 -13.63 18.30 41.48
CA ARG A 55 -13.23 19.16 42.61
C ARG A 55 -12.78 20.54 42.14
N ASP A 56 -12.19 20.62 40.96
CA ASP A 56 -11.81 21.88 40.29
C ASP A 56 -13.00 22.60 39.63
N GLY A 57 -14.22 22.08 39.78
CA GLY A 57 -15.46 22.71 39.30
C GLY A 57 -15.84 22.36 37.85
N VAL A 58 -15.21 21.37 37.22
CA VAL A 58 -15.60 20.87 35.89
C VAL A 58 -16.84 19.97 36.00
N ASP A 59 -17.88 20.27 35.22
CA ASP A 59 -19.08 19.42 35.12
C ASP A 59 -18.72 18.05 34.52
N THR A 60 -18.62 17.04 35.39
CA THR A 60 -18.07 15.71 35.07
C THR A 60 -19.08 14.63 35.41
N VAL A 61 -19.35 13.74 34.45
CA VAL A 61 -20.24 12.58 34.65
C VAL A 61 -19.51 11.28 34.35
N VAL A 62 -19.85 10.22 35.09
CA VAL A 62 -19.45 8.85 34.74
C VAL A 62 -20.50 8.29 33.79
N ALA A 63 -20.17 8.17 32.51
CA ALA A 63 -21.07 7.63 31.50
C ALA A 63 -21.13 6.10 31.56
N VAL A 64 -19.97 5.46 31.73
CA VAL A 64 -19.88 4.02 32.01
C VAL A 64 -18.55 3.71 32.70
N VAL A 65 -18.59 2.83 33.70
CA VAL A 65 -17.40 2.38 34.45
C VAL A 65 -17.53 0.91 34.81
N GLU A 66 -16.49 0.12 34.58
CA GLU A 66 -16.49 -1.31 34.92
C GLU A 66 -15.52 -1.62 36.06
N THR A 67 -16.04 -1.58 37.29
CA THR A 67 -15.22 -1.77 38.49
C THR A 67 -14.76 -3.20 38.69
N HIS A 68 -15.47 -4.19 38.14
CA HIS A 68 -15.16 -5.63 38.25
C HIS A 68 -14.98 -6.11 39.71
N GLY A 69 -15.73 -5.54 40.66
CA GLY A 69 -15.67 -5.91 42.08
C GLY A 69 -14.45 -5.37 42.84
N ARG A 70 -13.70 -4.41 42.28
CA ARG A 70 -12.51 -3.83 42.91
C ARG A 70 -12.91 -2.75 43.91
N ALA A 71 -12.83 -3.06 45.20
CA ALA A 71 -13.25 -2.16 46.30
C ALA A 71 -12.58 -0.77 46.26
N GLU A 72 -11.28 -0.69 45.90
CA GLU A 72 -10.56 0.59 45.78
C GLU A 72 -11.08 1.44 44.61
N THR A 73 -11.42 0.82 43.48
CA THR A 73 -11.99 1.50 42.29
C THR A 73 -13.45 1.89 42.52
N GLU A 74 -14.22 1.04 43.21
CA GLU A 74 -15.61 1.33 43.61
C GLU A 74 -15.70 2.46 44.63
N ALA A 75 -14.68 2.66 45.46
CA ALA A 75 -14.65 3.80 46.37
C ALA A 75 -14.60 5.13 45.60
N LEU A 76 -13.92 5.17 44.45
CA LEU A 76 -13.79 6.38 43.62
C LEU A 76 -15.06 6.76 42.86
N THR A 77 -16.01 5.82 42.68
CA THR A 77 -17.30 6.13 42.06
C THR A 77 -18.29 6.76 43.05
N ARG A 78 -18.04 6.62 44.37
CA ARG A 78 -18.92 7.20 45.40
C ARG A 78 -18.86 8.72 45.37
N GLY A 79 -20.02 9.36 45.29
CA GLY A 79 -20.14 10.82 45.21
C GLY A 79 -19.94 11.39 43.81
N GLN A 80 -19.72 10.55 42.79
CA GLN A 80 -19.80 10.98 41.39
C GLN A 80 -21.23 10.82 40.85
N GLU A 81 -21.63 11.72 39.95
CA GLU A 81 -22.85 11.56 39.13
C GLU A 81 -22.57 10.46 38.10
N ILE A 82 -23.39 9.40 38.11
CA ILE A 82 -23.27 8.25 37.21
C ILE A 82 -24.54 8.16 36.39
N VAL A 83 -24.42 8.14 35.06
CA VAL A 83 -25.56 7.93 34.17
C VAL A 83 -26.04 6.47 34.31
N PRO A 84 -27.33 6.23 34.57
CA PRO A 84 -27.86 4.86 34.63
C PRO A 84 -27.61 4.11 33.33
N ARG A 85 -27.14 2.86 33.43
CA ARG A 85 -26.91 2.01 32.25
C ARG A 85 -28.21 1.58 31.60
N ARG A 86 -28.24 1.52 30.27
CA ARG A 86 -29.38 1.03 29.50
C ARG A 86 -29.40 -0.49 29.50
N ALA A 87 -30.54 -1.08 29.88
CA ALA A 87 -30.76 -2.52 29.82
C ALA A 87 -31.20 -2.94 28.40
N VAL A 88 -30.45 -3.87 27.80
CA VAL A 88 -30.71 -4.40 26.45
C VAL A 88 -30.97 -5.91 26.56
N PRO A 89 -32.18 -6.41 26.23
CA PRO A 89 -32.46 -7.84 26.24
C PRO A 89 -31.78 -8.53 25.04
N TYR A 90 -31.00 -9.56 25.31
CA TYR A 90 -30.28 -10.33 24.28
C TYR A 90 -30.15 -11.80 24.68
N GLU A 91 -30.64 -12.71 23.84
CA GLU A 91 -30.56 -14.18 24.02
C GLU A 91 -30.97 -14.67 25.44
N GLY A 92 -32.05 -14.11 26.00
CA GLY A 92 -32.54 -14.48 27.34
C GLY A 92 -31.72 -13.94 28.52
N ARG A 93 -30.72 -13.08 28.27
CA ARG A 93 -29.97 -12.32 29.27
C ARG A 93 -30.20 -10.82 29.10
N THR A 94 -30.04 -10.05 30.16
CA THR A 94 -30.06 -8.58 30.11
C THR A 94 -28.63 -8.07 30.11
N LEU A 95 -28.20 -7.44 29.01
CA LEU A 95 -26.93 -6.74 28.91
C LEU A 95 -27.12 -5.30 29.39
N HIS A 96 -26.10 -4.73 30.04
CA HIS A 96 -26.13 -3.35 30.53
C HIS A 96 -25.10 -2.53 29.80
N GLU A 97 -25.55 -1.57 28.98
CA GLU A 97 -24.69 -0.73 28.15
C GLU A 97 -24.73 0.74 28.56
N MET A 98 -23.75 1.51 28.06
CA MET A 98 -23.76 2.97 28.20
C MET A 98 -24.99 3.57 27.52
N ASP A 99 -25.72 4.43 28.22
CA ASP A 99 -26.83 5.17 27.64
C ASP A 99 -26.31 6.45 26.96
N LEU A 100 -25.91 6.32 25.70
CA LEU A 100 -25.38 7.42 24.90
C LEU A 100 -26.36 8.60 24.79
N ASP A 101 -27.65 8.31 24.62
CA ASP A 101 -28.69 9.33 24.47
C ASP A 101 -28.86 10.14 25.76
N ALA A 102 -28.81 9.48 26.91
CA ALA A 102 -28.86 10.15 28.21
C ALA A 102 -27.63 11.03 28.45
N VAL A 103 -26.43 10.60 28.04
CA VAL A 103 -25.19 11.40 28.17
C VAL A 103 -25.25 12.63 27.26
N LEU A 104 -25.68 12.47 26.00
CA LEU A 104 -25.84 13.58 25.05
C LEU A 104 -26.89 14.60 25.53
N ALA A 105 -28.03 14.13 26.05
CA ALA A 105 -29.06 14.99 26.61
C ALA A 105 -28.61 15.74 27.87
N ARG A 106 -27.75 15.11 28.69
CA ARG A 106 -27.16 15.73 29.89
C ARG A 106 -26.09 16.78 29.55
N ALA A 107 -25.46 16.66 28.38
CA ALA A 107 -24.43 17.57 27.85
C ALA A 107 -23.37 18.01 28.89
N PRO A 108 -22.70 17.06 29.58
CA PRO A 108 -21.64 17.38 30.53
C PRO A 108 -20.44 18.02 29.83
N ARG A 109 -19.59 18.75 30.56
CA ARG A 109 -18.31 19.21 30.00
C ARG A 109 -17.33 18.05 29.82
N LEU A 110 -17.34 17.07 30.73
CA LEU A 110 -16.48 15.89 30.70
C LEU A 110 -17.28 14.60 30.99
N ALA A 111 -17.13 13.59 30.14
CA ALA A 111 -17.68 12.25 30.34
C ALA A 111 -16.56 11.21 30.55
N LEU A 112 -16.66 10.40 31.60
CA LEU A 112 -15.77 9.26 31.83
C LEU A 112 -16.37 7.99 31.23
N VAL A 113 -15.68 7.37 30.27
CA VAL A 113 -16.14 6.23 29.49
C VAL A 113 -15.09 5.11 29.56
N ASP A 114 -15.32 4.10 30.40
CA ASP A 114 -14.39 2.98 30.54
C ASP A 114 -14.48 1.97 29.37
N GLU A 115 -13.40 1.24 29.11
CA GLU A 115 -13.28 0.18 28.12
C GLU A 115 -13.62 0.59 26.67
N LEU A 116 -12.80 1.46 26.08
CA LEU A 116 -13.02 2.01 24.73
C LEU A 116 -13.20 0.94 23.63
N ALA A 117 -12.57 -0.22 23.81
CA ALA A 117 -12.58 -1.34 22.85
C ALA A 117 -13.87 -2.19 22.87
N HIS A 118 -14.74 -1.96 23.85
CA HIS A 118 -15.94 -2.76 24.09
C HIS A 118 -16.83 -2.87 22.85
N THR A 119 -17.41 -4.05 22.65
CA THR A 119 -18.43 -4.28 21.62
C THR A 119 -19.81 -4.11 22.23
N ASN A 120 -20.56 -3.13 21.75
CA ASN A 120 -21.88 -2.83 22.29
C ASN A 120 -22.88 -3.97 21.99
N ALA A 121 -23.86 -4.15 22.88
CA ALA A 121 -24.95 -5.11 22.70
C ALA A 121 -25.66 -4.95 21.33
N PRO A 122 -26.00 -6.07 20.65
CA PRO A 122 -26.76 -6.01 19.40
C PRO A 122 -28.08 -5.24 19.54
N GLY A 123 -28.32 -4.28 18.64
CA GLY A 123 -29.46 -3.35 18.71
C GLY A 123 -29.12 -1.97 19.32
N SER A 124 -27.89 -1.77 19.80
CA SER A 124 -27.36 -0.45 20.15
C SER A 124 -27.13 0.41 18.90
N ARG A 125 -27.15 1.75 19.04
CA ARG A 125 -26.97 2.71 17.92
C ARG A 125 -25.70 2.41 17.12
N HIS A 126 -24.60 2.18 17.82
CA HIS A 126 -23.32 1.83 17.21
C HIS A 126 -22.84 0.45 17.69
N PRO A 127 -22.16 -0.32 16.82
CA PRO A 127 -21.60 -1.62 17.20
C PRO A 127 -20.39 -1.54 18.14
N LYS A 128 -19.69 -0.40 18.22
CA LYS A 128 -18.46 -0.25 19.02
C LYS A 128 -18.50 1.00 19.90
N ARG A 129 -18.02 0.88 21.14
CA ARG A 129 -18.02 1.98 22.12
C ARG A 129 -17.18 3.19 21.68
N TYR A 130 -16.09 2.98 20.93
CA TYR A 130 -15.32 4.10 20.37
C TYR A 130 -16.16 4.98 19.42
N GLN A 131 -17.18 4.44 18.77
CA GLN A 131 -18.08 5.20 17.89
C GLN A 131 -19.04 6.06 18.71
N ASP A 132 -19.51 5.56 19.85
CA ASP A 132 -20.28 6.37 20.81
C ASP A 132 -19.43 7.54 21.33
N VAL A 133 -18.15 7.28 21.63
CA VAL A 133 -17.20 8.33 22.01
C VAL A 133 -16.99 9.33 20.87
N GLU A 134 -16.91 8.89 19.62
CA GLU A 134 -16.84 9.81 18.47
C GLU A 134 -18.07 10.73 18.36
N GLU A 135 -19.27 10.24 18.71
CA GLU A 135 -20.50 11.05 18.76
C GLU A 135 -20.49 12.03 19.94
N LEU A 136 -20.05 11.61 21.12
CA LEU A 136 -19.88 12.51 22.28
C LEU A 136 -18.91 13.67 21.97
N LEU A 137 -17.77 13.35 21.35
CA LEU A 137 -16.79 14.37 20.95
C LEU A 137 -17.38 15.29 19.88
N ALA A 138 -18.16 14.78 18.93
CA ALA A 138 -18.84 15.59 17.92
C ALA A 138 -19.86 16.57 18.54
N ALA A 139 -20.46 16.21 19.68
CA ALA A 139 -21.35 17.07 20.45
C ALA A 139 -20.62 18.11 21.33
N GLY A 140 -19.28 18.17 21.27
CA GLY A 140 -18.48 19.11 22.06
C GLY A 140 -18.17 18.66 23.50
N ILE A 141 -18.43 17.39 23.83
CA ILE A 141 -18.19 16.82 25.17
C ILE A 141 -16.77 16.26 25.23
N ASP A 142 -15.96 16.67 26.21
CA ASP A 142 -14.65 16.05 26.43
C ASP A 142 -14.84 14.63 26.99
N VAL A 143 -14.01 13.67 26.55
CA VAL A 143 -14.13 12.26 26.97
C VAL A 143 -12.81 11.75 27.50
N TYR A 144 -12.85 11.14 28.69
CA TYR A 144 -11.74 10.35 29.22
C TYR A 144 -12.08 8.86 29.09
N SER A 145 -11.14 8.08 28.55
CA SER A 145 -11.37 6.66 28.31
C SER A 145 -10.16 5.78 28.58
N THR A 146 -10.37 4.48 28.70
CA THR A 146 -9.31 3.51 28.98
C THR A 146 -9.16 2.49 27.85
N ILE A 147 -7.92 2.10 27.57
CA ILE A 147 -7.63 1.05 26.59
C ILE A 147 -6.35 0.30 26.97
N ASN A 148 -6.29 -1.00 26.65
CA ASN A 148 -5.02 -1.72 26.69
C ASN A 148 -4.39 -1.82 25.30
N ILE A 149 -3.06 -1.95 25.25
CA ILE A 149 -2.30 -2.04 24.00
C ILE A 149 -2.75 -3.21 23.11
N GLN A 150 -3.23 -4.32 23.67
CA GLN A 150 -3.70 -5.47 22.87
C GLN A 150 -5.01 -5.22 22.10
N HIS A 151 -5.73 -4.14 22.42
CA HIS A 151 -6.95 -3.76 21.70
C HIS A 151 -6.65 -2.81 20.52
N VAL A 152 -5.41 -2.39 20.30
CA VAL A 152 -5.05 -1.59 19.13
C VAL A 152 -5.02 -2.50 17.91
N GLU A 153 -5.77 -2.16 16.87
CA GLU A 153 -6.00 -3.00 15.70
C GLU A 153 -4.68 -3.42 15.00
N SER A 154 -3.79 -2.46 14.72
CA SER A 154 -2.49 -2.73 14.08
C SER A 154 -1.56 -3.64 14.88
N LEU A 155 -1.77 -3.75 16.21
CA LEU A 155 -0.90 -4.51 17.11
C LEU A 155 -1.48 -5.87 17.48
N ASN A 156 -2.71 -6.20 17.06
CA ASN A 156 -3.39 -7.42 17.48
C ASN A 156 -2.60 -8.68 17.09
N ASP A 157 -2.14 -8.76 15.83
CA ASP A 157 -1.37 -9.92 15.34
C ASP A 157 0.01 -10.02 15.99
N VAL A 158 0.66 -8.88 16.21
CA VAL A 158 1.97 -8.80 16.88
C VAL A 158 1.84 -9.30 18.31
N VAL A 159 0.84 -8.82 19.06
CA VAL A 159 0.58 -9.23 20.44
C VAL A 159 0.16 -10.70 20.51
N ALA A 160 -0.68 -11.18 19.59
CA ALA A 160 -1.09 -12.58 19.54
C ALA A 160 0.09 -13.54 19.30
N SER A 161 1.12 -13.10 18.55
CA SER A 161 2.29 -13.94 18.22
C SER A 161 3.07 -14.43 19.45
N PHE A 162 3.15 -13.62 20.51
CA PHE A 162 3.89 -13.96 21.73
C PHE A 162 2.99 -14.21 22.95
N THR A 163 1.79 -13.65 23.00
CA THR A 163 0.82 -13.93 24.09
C THR A 163 -0.03 -15.17 23.84
N ARG A 164 -0.15 -15.64 22.59
CA ARG A 164 -1.02 -16.73 22.12
C ARG A 164 -2.52 -16.50 22.35
N VAL A 165 -2.92 -15.28 22.72
CA VAL A 165 -4.32 -14.90 22.93
C VAL A 165 -4.71 -13.90 21.84
N ARG A 166 -5.75 -14.22 21.07
CA ARG A 166 -6.33 -13.30 20.08
C ARG A 166 -7.49 -12.53 20.70
N VAL A 167 -7.47 -11.22 20.53
CA VAL A 167 -8.49 -10.31 21.07
C VAL A 167 -9.45 -9.96 19.94
N ARG A 168 -10.76 -10.13 20.17
CA ARG A 168 -11.81 -9.79 19.17
C ARG A 168 -12.27 -8.34 19.23
N GLU A 169 -12.01 -7.69 20.36
CA GLU A 169 -12.39 -6.32 20.65
C GLU A 169 -11.23 -5.39 20.34
N THR A 170 -11.34 -4.65 19.23
CA THR A 170 -10.29 -3.74 18.75
C THR A 170 -10.79 -2.32 18.54
N VAL A 171 -9.85 -1.38 18.61
CA VAL A 171 -10.02 0.03 18.31
C VAL A 171 -9.06 0.40 17.16
N PRO A 172 -9.54 1.10 16.11
CA PRO A 172 -8.69 1.58 15.03
C PRO A 172 -7.63 2.57 15.52
N ASP A 173 -6.44 2.49 14.93
CA ASP A 173 -5.28 3.33 15.25
C ASP A 173 -5.56 4.84 15.21
N ARG A 174 -6.43 5.29 14.30
CA ARG A 174 -6.85 6.69 14.15
C ARG A 174 -7.42 7.31 15.42
N ILE A 175 -8.08 6.51 16.26
CA ILE A 175 -8.69 6.96 17.53
C ILE A 175 -7.61 7.33 18.55
N LEU A 176 -6.49 6.60 18.56
CA LEU A 176 -5.36 6.91 19.43
C LEU A 176 -4.59 8.15 18.95
N GLU A 177 -4.48 8.33 17.64
CA GLU A 177 -3.76 9.46 17.03
C GLU A 177 -4.44 10.81 17.33
N MET A 178 -5.78 10.83 17.42
CA MET A 178 -6.55 12.03 17.77
C MET A 178 -6.67 12.31 19.27
N ALA A 179 -6.16 11.43 20.14
CA ALA A 179 -6.36 11.50 21.59
C ALA A 179 -5.09 11.89 22.36
N GLU A 180 -5.22 12.66 23.42
CA GLU A 180 -4.14 12.85 24.40
C GLU A 180 -3.89 11.51 25.13
N ILE A 181 -2.71 10.92 24.97
CA ILE A 181 -2.40 9.61 25.56
C ILE A 181 -1.65 9.79 26.88
N GLU A 182 -2.20 9.23 27.94
CA GLU A 182 -1.52 9.08 29.24
C GLU A 182 -1.20 7.59 29.46
N VAL A 183 0.09 7.26 29.61
CA VAL A 183 0.52 5.88 29.83
C VAL A 183 0.45 5.53 31.31
N VAL A 184 -0.40 4.58 31.66
CA VAL A 184 -0.49 4.01 33.01
C VAL A 184 0.41 2.77 33.06
N ASP A 185 1.62 2.96 33.57
CA ASP A 185 2.68 1.96 33.59
C ASP A 185 2.95 1.44 35.01
N ILE A 186 3.03 0.12 35.14
CA ILE A 186 3.45 -0.57 36.37
C ILE A 186 4.53 -1.59 35.96
N PRO A 187 5.68 -1.67 36.68
CA PRO A 187 6.70 -2.69 36.42
C PRO A 187 6.09 -4.11 36.38
N PRO A 188 6.53 -4.99 35.45
CA PRO A 188 5.96 -6.34 35.32
C PRO A 188 5.97 -7.15 36.61
N ASP A 189 7.03 -7.03 37.42
CA ASP A 189 7.15 -7.75 38.69
C ASP A 189 6.07 -7.32 39.69
N GLU A 190 5.80 -6.01 39.78
CA GLU A 190 4.77 -5.45 40.64
C GLU A 190 3.36 -5.82 40.17
N LEU A 191 3.11 -5.84 38.84
CA LEU A 191 1.83 -6.31 38.30
C LEU A 191 1.58 -7.79 38.62
N ILE A 192 2.62 -8.63 38.56
CA ILE A 192 2.54 -10.04 38.95
C ILE A 192 2.28 -10.18 40.46
N GLU A 193 2.90 -9.35 41.29
CA GLU A 193 2.63 -9.32 42.75
C GLU A 193 1.19 -8.88 43.05
N ARG A 194 0.67 -7.86 42.37
CA ARG A 194 -0.73 -7.43 42.48
C ARG A 194 -1.70 -8.54 42.07
N LEU A 195 -1.35 -9.33 41.05
CA LEU A 195 -2.12 -10.51 40.64
C LEU A 195 -2.11 -11.58 41.74
N LYS A 196 -0.93 -11.91 42.30
CA LYS A 196 -0.78 -12.88 43.40
C LYS A 196 -1.52 -12.45 44.67
N ALA A 197 -1.58 -11.14 44.94
CA ALA A 197 -2.30 -10.57 46.06
C ALA A 197 -3.84 -10.49 45.84
N GLY A 198 -4.36 -10.97 44.70
CA GLY A 198 -5.79 -10.93 44.39
C GLY A 198 -6.34 -9.54 44.04
N LYS A 199 -5.47 -8.56 43.80
CA LYS A 199 -5.84 -7.17 43.45
C LYS A 199 -6.20 -6.99 41.96
N VAL A 200 -6.02 -8.04 41.16
CA VAL A 200 -6.39 -8.09 39.74
C VAL A 200 -7.32 -9.29 39.55
N TYR A 201 -8.58 -9.02 39.16
CA TYR A 201 -9.58 -10.06 38.98
C TYR A 201 -9.31 -10.86 37.69
N LEU A 202 -9.41 -12.18 37.81
CA LEU A 202 -9.48 -13.13 36.71
C LEU A 202 -10.81 -13.89 36.86
N PRO A 203 -11.69 -13.94 35.84
CA PRO A 203 -12.84 -14.85 35.86
C PRO A 203 -12.34 -16.27 36.13
N GLN A 204 -13.01 -17.03 37.02
CA GLN A 204 -12.55 -18.37 37.45
C GLN A 204 -12.31 -19.32 36.26
N GLU A 205 -12.99 -19.10 35.13
CA GLU A 205 -12.86 -19.84 33.87
C GLU A 205 -11.55 -19.57 33.10
N ALA A 206 -10.81 -18.49 33.40
CA ALA A 206 -9.65 -18.02 32.63
C ALA A 206 -8.27 -18.39 33.21
N THR A 207 -8.25 -19.08 34.36
CA THR A 207 -7.04 -19.29 35.19
C THR A 207 -5.98 -20.18 34.52
N ARG A 208 -6.35 -21.11 33.63
CA ARG A 208 -5.41 -22.00 32.92
C ARG A 208 -4.81 -21.42 31.64
N ALA A 209 -5.51 -20.50 30.96
CA ALA A 209 -5.07 -19.92 29.69
C ALA A 209 -4.18 -18.68 29.85
N LEU A 210 -4.33 -17.95 30.97
CA LEU A 210 -3.69 -16.65 31.20
C LEU A 210 -2.29 -16.74 31.84
N GLY A 211 -1.82 -17.92 32.23
CA GLY A 211 -0.47 -18.11 32.80
C GLY A 211 0.65 -17.70 31.82
N HIS A 212 0.44 -17.87 30.52
CA HIS A 212 1.37 -17.38 29.49
C HIS A 212 1.25 -15.87 29.27
N PHE A 213 0.04 -15.30 29.35
CA PHE A 213 -0.20 -13.87 29.14
C PHE A 213 0.49 -13.01 30.20
N PHE A 214 0.40 -13.38 31.48
CA PHE A 214 1.02 -12.66 32.60
C PHE A 214 2.47 -13.09 32.91
N SER A 215 3.19 -13.64 31.91
CA SER A 215 4.62 -13.92 32.07
C SER A 215 5.44 -12.63 32.01
N LYS A 216 6.55 -12.56 32.77
CA LYS A 216 7.42 -11.38 32.83
C LYS A 216 7.91 -10.93 31.45
N SER A 217 8.23 -11.87 30.55
CA SER A 217 8.66 -11.58 29.19
C SER A 217 7.53 -10.92 28.37
N ASN A 218 6.32 -11.45 28.45
CA ASN A 218 5.18 -10.94 27.68
C ASN A 218 4.72 -9.57 28.20
N LEU A 219 4.71 -9.37 29.52
CA LEU A 219 4.40 -8.08 30.13
C LEU A 219 5.46 -7.02 29.79
N SER A 220 6.74 -7.40 29.72
CA SER A 220 7.81 -6.48 29.29
C SER A 220 7.65 -6.06 27.83
N ALA A 221 7.30 -6.99 26.94
CA ALA A 221 7.03 -6.71 25.52
C ALA A 221 5.78 -5.83 25.34
N LEU A 222 4.69 -6.10 26.06
CA LEU A 222 3.48 -5.28 26.05
C LEU A 222 3.76 -3.86 26.56
N ARG A 223 4.59 -3.72 27.59
CA ARG A 223 5.03 -2.43 28.14
C ARG A 223 5.84 -1.63 27.11
N GLU A 224 6.78 -2.28 26.43
CA GLU A 224 7.56 -1.64 25.36
C GLU A 224 6.66 -1.16 24.22
N LEU A 225 5.72 -2.00 23.78
CA LEU A 225 4.74 -1.63 22.74
C LEU A 225 3.87 -0.44 23.16
N ALA A 226 3.39 -0.42 24.41
CA ALA A 226 2.58 0.67 24.94
C ALA A 226 3.35 2.01 24.97
N LEU A 227 4.59 2.01 25.48
CA LEU A 227 5.44 3.20 25.52
C LEU A 227 5.79 3.70 24.13
N ARG A 228 6.12 2.79 23.20
CA ARG A 228 6.44 3.14 21.81
C ARG A 228 5.24 3.76 21.11
N ARG A 229 4.03 3.21 21.30
CA ARG A 229 2.81 3.74 20.66
C ARG A 229 2.43 5.11 21.21
N ALA A 230 2.58 5.32 22.52
CA ALA A 230 2.37 6.63 23.13
C ALA A 230 3.32 7.70 22.57
N ALA A 231 4.61 7.37 22.40
CA ALA A 231 5.58 8.28 21.79
C ALA A 231 5.20 8.65 20.35
N GLN A 232 4.79 7.66 19.54
CA GLN A 232 4.36 7.91 18.15
C GLN A 232 3.12 8.80 18.04
N ALA A 233 2.14 8.63 18.94
CA ALA A 233 0.94 9.46 18.94
C ALA A 233 1.25 10.93 19.33
N VAL A 234 2.15 11.12 20.31
CA VAL A 234 2.61 12.46 20.72
C VAL A 234 3.35 13.16 19.57
N ASP A 235 4.23 12.45 18.86
CA ASP A 235 4.95 13.00 17.70
C ASP A 235 3.99 13.47 16.60
N ALA A 236 2.93 12.70 16.31
CA ALA A 236 1.92 13.03 15.31
C ALA A 236 1.13 14.32 15.67
N GLN A 237 0.75 14.47 16.94
CA GLN A 237 0.01 15.65 17.41
C GLN A 237 0.86 16.93 17.38
N ILE A 238 2.14 16.81 17.73
CA ILE A 238 3.09 17.94 17.68
C ILE A 238 3.28 18.37 16.22
N LEU A 239 3.41 17.42 15.29
CA LEU A 239 3.54 17.71 13.85
C LEU A 239 2.33 18.48 13.30
N ASP A 240 1.11 18.10 13.66
CA ASP A 240 -0.11 18.77 13.19
C ASP A 240 -0.28 20.16 13.82
N HIS A 241 0.05 20.34 15.11
CA HIS A 241 0.02 21.65 15.77
C HIS A 241 1.02 22.64 15.15
N VAL A 242 2.22 22.16 14.80
CA VAL A 242 3.28 22.98 14.18
C VAL A 242 2.91 23.38 12.74
N ARG A 243 2.22 22.53 11.99
CA ARG A 243 1.72 22.87 10.63
C ARG A 243 0.61 23.93 10.66
N GLY A 244 -0.22 23.93 11.70
CA GLY A 244 -1.34 24.89 11.85
C GLY A 244 -0.91 26.32 12.24
N LEU A 245 0.20 26.49 12.96
CA LEU A 245 0.63 27.80 13.46
C LEU A 245 1.43 28.64 12.44
N GLY A 246 1.85 28.08 11.30
CA GLY A 246 2.56 28.83 10.26
C GLY A 246 3.86 29.51 10.72
N VAL A 247 4.46 29.09 11.83
CA VAL A 247 5.68 29.69 12.37
C VAL A 247 6.89 29.13 11.61
N GLY A 248 7.44 29.93 10.71
CA GLY A 248 8.74 29.71 10.04
C GLY A 248 9.95 29.85 10.97
N GLY A 249 9.94 29.15 12.10
CA GLY A 249 11.03 29.13 13.08
C GLY A 249 11.42 27.69 13.46
N THR A 250 12.71 27.48 13.72
CA THR A 250 13.36 26.22 14.11
C THR A 250 12.80 25.65 15.41
N TRP A 251 11.65 25.01 15.34
CA TRP A 251 11.17 24.13 16.40
C TRP A 251 10.65 22.82 15.78
N ALA A 252 11.61 21.98 15.40
CA ALA A 252 11.42 20.54 15.30
C ALA A 252 12.29 19.95 16.41
N GLY A 253 11.67 19.33 17.42
CA GLY A 253 12.36 18.79 18.60
C GLY A 253 13.28 17.58 18.34
N GLY A 254 13.76 17.41 17.11
CA GLY A 254 14.70 16.36 16.74
C GLY A 254 15.88 16.95 15.97
N GLU A 255 17.09 16.66 16.45
CA GLU A 255 18.32 16.95 15.73
C GLU A 255 18.28 16.26 14.35
N ARG A 256 18.75 16.93 13.29
CA ARG A 256 18.85 16.40 11.93
C ARG A 256 20.23 16.68 11.39
N ILE A 257 20.95 15.61 11.07
CA ILE A 257 22.37 15.71 10.71
C ILE A 257 22.54 15.47 9.21
N VAL A 258 23.29 16.34 8.55
CA VAL A 258 23.66 16.18 7.16
C VAL A 258 25.17 16.03 7.07
N VAL A 259 25.67 15.07 6.29
CA VAL A 259 27.10 14.92 6.00
C VAL A 259 27.37 15.15 4.52
N ALA A 260 28.28 16.06 4.20
CA ALA A 260 28.67 16.32 2.82
C ALA A 260 29.79 15.37 2.40
N VAL A 261 29.51 14.53 1.41
CA VAL A 261 30.43 13.56 0.81
C VAL A 261 31.13 14.20 -0.40
N SER A 262 32.42 13.89 -0.58
CA SER A 262 33.23 14.37 -1.71
C SER A 262 34.04 13.24 -2.34
N GLU A 263 34.69 13.52 -3.47
CA GLU A 263 35.54 12.58 -4.22
C GLU A 263 36.89 12.29 -3.55
N GLN A 264 37.19 12.98 -2.45
CA GLN A 264 38.47 12.95 -1.76
C GLN A 264 38.65 11.65 -0.96
N PRO A 265 39.90 11.15 -0.83
CA PRO A 265 40.21 10.08 0.12
C PRO A 265 39.80 10.48 1.54
N GLY A 266 39.29 9.53 2.34
CA GLY A 266 38.86 9.77 3.74
C GLY A 266 37.39 10.17 3.93
N ALA A 267 36.59 10.22 2.86
CA ALA A 267 35.15 10.51 2.95
C ALA A 267 34.36 9.45 3.74
N ASP A 268 34.84 8.21 3.76
CA ASP A 268 34.31 7.12 4.59
C ASP A 268 34.46 7.41 6.10
N GLY A 269 35.57 8.06 6.49
CA GLY A 269 35.77 8.55 7.86
C GLY A 269 34.74 9.60 8.28
N LEU A 270 34.35 10.49 7.35
CA LEU A 270 33.32 11.50 7.59
C LEU A 270 31.95 10.88 7.83
N VAL A 271 31.58 9.90 7.00
CA VAL A 271 30.31 9.16 7.13
C VAL A 271 30.23 8.43 8.46
N ARG A 272 31.31 7.74 8.87
CA ARG A 272 31.37 7.08 10.19
C ARG A 272 31.30 8.07 11.35
N ALA A 273 31.93 9.24 11.21
CA ALA A 273 31.84 10.29 12.21
C ALA A 273 30.42 10.87 12.30
N ALA A 274 29.75 11.11 11.17
CA ALA A 274 28.36 11.55 11.13
C ALA A 274 27.41 10.53 11.79
N LYS A 275 27.60 9.22 11.53
CA LYS A 275 26.85 8.16 12.22
C LYS A 275 27.03 8.20 13.74
N ARG A 276 28.26 8.41 14.25
CA ARG A 276 28.51 8.54 15.70
C ARG A 276 27.78 9.74 16.31
N VAL A 277 27.77 10.87 15.62
CA VAL A 277 27.03 12.07 16.06
C VAL A 277 25.52 11.79 16.02
N ALA A 278 25.04 11.11 14.98
CA ALA A 278 23.63 10.72 14.84
C ALA A 278 23.16 9.77 15.93
N ASP A 279 23.97 8.76 16.27
CA ASP A 279 23.66 7.84 17.36
C ASP A 279 23.64 8.52 18.73
N ALA A 280 24.59 9.42 18.97
CA ALA A 280 24.67 10.18 20.22
C ALA A 280 23.45 11.08 20.41
N LEU A 281 22.95 11.68 19.32
CA LEU A 281 21.79 12.58 19.33
C LEU A 281 20.46 11.85 19.08
N ARG A 282 20.49 10.54 18.81
CA ARG A 282 19.34 9.73 18.37
C ARG A 282 18.58 10.40 17.20
N ALA A 283 19.35 10.93 16.27
CA ALA A 283 18.89 11.80 15.20
C ALA A 283 18.92 11.08 13.85
N PRO A 284 17.91 11.28 12.98
CA PRO A 284 18.04 10.88 11.58
C PRO A 284 19.17 11.68 10.91
N TRP A 285 19.89 11.02 10.01
CA TRP A 285 21.01 11.63 9.31
C TRP A 285 21.02 11.30 7.82
N THR A 286 21.59 12.20 7.02
CA THR A 286 21.61 12.10 5.57
C THR A 286 22.98 12.43 5.00
N ALA A 287 23.51 11.56 4.15
CA ALA A 287 24.71 11.84 3.38
C ALA A 287 24.34 12.46 2.04
N ILE A 288 24.96 13.60 1.73
CA ILE A 288 24.72 14.33 0.49
C ILE A 288 25.96 14.42 -0.38
N PHE A 289 25.78 14.18 -1.67
CA PHE A 289 26.78 14.47 -2.68
C PHE A 289 26.28 15.62 -3.56
N ILE A 290 27.06 16.69 -3.68
CA ILE A 290 26.68 17.82 -4.53
C ILE A 290 27.26 17.62 -5.94
N GLU A 291 26.38 17.35 -6.90
CA GLU A 291 26.74 17.29 -8.30
C GLU A 291 26.97 18.70 -8.84
N THR A 292 28.17 18.93 -9.38
CA THR A 292 28.54 20.20 -10.00
C THR A 292 29.04 19.95 -11.42
N PRO A 293 29.23 20.98 -12.27
CA PRO A 293 29.78 20.78 -13.62
C PRO A 293 31.16 20.09 -13.64
N ARG A 294 31.88 20.12 -12.51
CA ARG A 294 33.15 19.38 -12.35
C ARG A 294 32.96 17.87 -12.26
N THR A 295 31.80 17.41 -11.78
CA THR A 295 31.50 15.98 -11.64
C THR A 295 31.50 15.26 -12.99
N GLN A 296 31.17 15.95 -14.09
CA GLN A 296 31.28 15.41 -15.45
C GLN A 296 32.71 15.06 -15.89
N HIS A 297 33.71 15.58 -15.18
CA HIS A 297 35.13 15.38 -15.48
C HIS A 297 35.80 14.41 -14.51
N PHE A 298 35.02 13.77 -13.64
CA PHE A 298 35.56 12.79 -12.69
C PHE A 298 36.05 11.55 -13.44
N GLY A 299 37.19 11.01 -13.00
CA GLY A 299 37.65 9.71 -13.47
C GLY A 299 36.87 8.56 -12.82
N ASP A 300 37.00 7.36 -13.36
CA ASP A 300 36.31 6.16 -12.85
C ASP A 300 36.59 5.91 -11.36
N ALA A 301 37.83 6.15 -10.92
CA ALA A 301 38.21 6.01 -9.52
C ALA A 301 37.57 7.06 -8.59
N GLU A 302 37.24 8.25 -9.09
CA GLU A 302 36.54 9.30 -8.32
C GLU A 302 35.05 8.96 -8.18
N HIS A 303 34.40 8.54 -9.27
CA HIS A 303 33.02 8.05 -9.24
C HIS A 303 32.85 6.85 -8.33
N ALA A 304 33.75 5.85 -8.42
CA ALA A 304 33.72 4.67 -7.58
C ALA A 304 33.85 5.01 -6.07
N ARG A 305 34.69 5.99 -5.70
CA ARG A 305 34.83 6.43 -4.31
C ARG A 305 33.57 7.09 -3.77
N VAL A 306 32.95 7.98 -4.55
CA VAL A 306 31.69 8.63 -4.15
C VAL A 306 30.60 7.57 -3.98
N ALA A 307 30.45 6.67 -4.95
CA ALA A 307 29.47 5.58 -4.89
C ALA A 307 29.70 4.69 -3.66
N ALA A 308 30.93 4.23 -3.41
CA ALA A 308 31.26 3.41 -2.24
C ALA A 308 30.96 4.12 -0.91
N THR A 309 31.21 5.43 -0.83
CA THR A 309 30.95 6.23 0.37
C THR A 309 29.45 6.43 0.60
N MET A 310 28.67 6.63 -0.47
CA MET A 310 27.22 6.72 -0.39
C MET A 310 26.60 5.37 0.00
N THR A 311 27.07 4.26 -0.57
CA THR A 311 26.66 2.90 -0.17
C THR A 311 26.96 2.63 1.31
N LEU A 312 28.14 3.05 1.80
CA LEU A 312 28.47 2.94 3.22
C LEU A 312 27.50 3.74 4.10
N ALA A 313 27.06 4.92 3.66
CA ALA A 313 26.09 5.71 4.40
C ALA A 313 24.73 4.99 4.52
N THR A 314 24.25 4.42 3.42
CA THR A 314 23.03 3.60 3.41
C THR A 314 23.15 2.38 4.31
N GLN A 315 24.29 1.66 4.26
CA GLN A 315 24.54 0.50 5.12
C GLN A 315 24.56 0.84 6.61
N LEU A 316 25.00 2.05 6.96
CA LEU A 316 24.97 2.57 8.33
C LEU A 316 23.61 3.17 8.71
N GLY A 317 22.57 3.00 7.89
CA GLY A 317 21.21 3.47 8.17
C GLY A 317 21.00 4.98 7.97
N GLY A 318 21.90 5.64 7.23
CA GLY A 318 21.72 7.02 6.80
C GLY A 318 20.96 7.10 5.49
N ALA A 319 20.13 8.14 5.32
CA ALA A 319 19.58 8.45 4.01
C ALA A 319 20.70 8.98 3.10
N VAL A 320 20.53 8.88 1.78
CA VAL A 320 21.50 9.39 0.80
C VAL A 320 20.79 10.27 -0.21
N ALA A 321 21.41 11.39 -0.60
CA ALA A 321 20.89 12.25 -1.66
C ALA A 321 22.01 12.80 -2.55
N THR A 322 21.73 12.90 -3.84
CA THR A 322 22.59 13.62 -4.79
C THR A 322 21.89 14.89 -5.23
N VAL A 323 22.51 16.04 -4.98
CA VAL A 323 21.90 17.35 -5.21
C VAL A 323 22.65 18.05 -6.34
N PRO A 324 22.02 18.26 -7.51
CA PRO A 324 22.63 19.03 -8.59
C PRO A 324 22.64 20.51 -8.22
N ALA A 325 23.81 21.14 -8.28
CA ALA A 325 23.98 22.56 -7.99
C ALA A 325 25.09 23.21 -8.82
N ALA A 326 24.98 24.53 -9.03
CA ALA A 326 26.01 25.30 -9.72
C ALA A 326 27.36 25.31 -8.96
N ASN A 327 27.31 25.20 -7.63
CA ASN A 327 28.48 25.07 -6.77
C ASN A 327 28.12 24.32 -5.48
N VAL A 328 29.14 23.78 -4.81
CA VAL A 328 28.99 22.94 -3.61
C VAL A 328 28.32 23.67 -2.44
N VAL A 329 28.69 24.94 -2.19
CA VAL A 329 28.16 25.73 -1.06
C VAL A 329 26.67 25.97 -1.23
N ALA A 330 26.24 26.46 -2.40
CA ALA A 330 24.85 26.72 -2.71
C ALA A 330 24.01 25.43 -2.67
N GLY A 331 24.55 24.31 -3.14
CA GLY A 331 23.88 23.01 -3.08
C GLY A 331 23.68 22.52 -1.63
N ILE A 332 24.71 22.64 -0.80
CA ILE A 332 24.61 22.30 0.63
C ILE A 332 23.58 23.20 1.32
N GLN A 333 23.61 24.52 1.12
CA GLN A 333 22.67 25.46 1.74
C GLN A 333 21.21 25.18 1.35
N ALA A 334 20.95 24.97 0.06
CA ALA A 334 19.61 24.65 -0.44
C ALA A 334 19.09 23.37 0.23
N TYR A 335 19.93 22.33 0.32
CA TYR A 335 19.56 21.08 0.95
C TYR A 335 19.37 21.19 2.46
N LEU A 336 20.25 21.90 3.17
CA LEU A 336 20.12 22.10 4.62
C LEU A 336 18.82 22.81 4.98
N THR A 337 18.39 23.77 4.15
CA THR A 337 17.14 24.50 4.32
C THR A 337 15.93 23.59 4.08
N ASP A 338 15.93 22.85 2.97
CA ASP A 338 14.85 21.92 2.59
C ASP A 338 14.70 20.77 3.59
N ALA A 339 15.82 20.15 3.98
CA ALA A 339 15.85 19.06 4.95
C ALA A 339 15.64 19.53 6.41
N ARG A 340 15.63 20.85 6.65
CA ARG A 340 15.62 21.51 7.97
C ARG A 340 16.70 20.93 8.90
N ALA A 341 17.91 20.80 8.38
CA ALA A 341 19.03 20.21 9.08
C ALA A 341 19.53 21.14 10.19
N THR A 342 19.80 20.61 11.38
CA THR A 342 20.34 21.35 12.52
C THR A 342 21.87 21.24 12.60
N GLN A 343 22.45 20.20 12.00
CA GLN A 343 23.89 19.96 12.00
C GLN A 343 24.42 19.57 10.62
N LEU A 344 25.60 20.09 10.28
CA LEU A 344 26.33 19.77 9.05
C LEU A 344 27.71 19.19 9.41
N VAL A 345 28.03 18.01 8.88
CA VAL A 345 29.35 17.39 8.99
C VAL A 345 30.09 17.53 7.65
N VAL A 346 31.26 18.16 7.69
CA VAL A 346 32.09 18.42 6.51
C VAL A 346 33.55 18.08 6.79
N GLY A 347 34.24 17.55 5.78
CA GLY A 347 35.69 17.33 5.85
C GLY A 347 36.49 18.57 5.47
N LYS A 348 37.62 18.80 6.14
CA LYS A 348 38.58 19.82 5.72
C LYS A 348 39.28 19.39 4.44
N SER A 349 39.19 20.20 3.38
CA SER A 349 39.85 19.90 2.10
C SER A 349 41.36 20.14 2.18
N ASN A 350 42.18 19.19 1.73
CA ASN A 350 43.64 19.31 1.71
C ASN A 350 44.12 20.05 0.43
N ARG A 351 43.87 21.37 0.34
CA ARG A 351 44.25 22.20 -0.82
C ARG A 351 45.46 23.10 -0.48
N SER A 352 46.25 23.48 -1.48
CA SER A 352 47.39 24.39 -1.31
C SER A 352 46.93 25.77 -0.81
N ARG A 353 47.68 26.38 0.11
CA ARG A 353 47.36 27.71 0.70
C ARG A 353 47.16 28.80 -0.36
N TRP A 354 47.83 28.71 -1.50
CA TRP A 354 47.65 29.66 -2.61
C TRP A 354 46.29 29.49 -3.31
N PHE A 355 45.77 28.26 -3.37
CA PHE A 355 44.45 27.99 -3.92
C PHE A 355 43.34 28.51 -3.00
N GLU A 356 43.49 28.33 -1.68
CA GLU A 356 42.59 28.87 -0.66
C GLU A 356 42.59 30.40 -0.65
N TRP A 357 43.74 31.04 -0.85
CA TRP A 357 43.82 32.49 -0.96
C TRP A 357 43.06 33.02 -2.19
N ARG A 358 43.11 32.32 -3.33
CA ARG A 358 42.47 32.76 -4.58
C ARG A 358 40.97 32.43 -4.69
N HIS A 359 40.51 31.33 -4.07
CA HIS A 359 39.12 30.88 -4.20
C HIS A 359 38.36 30.83 -2.87
N GLY A 360 39.00 31.13 -1.73
CA GLY A 360 38.43 31.00 -0.39
C GLY A 360 38.30 29.55 0.10
N SER A 361 38.04 29.39 1.39
CA SER A 361 37.71 28.11 2.03
C SER A 361 36.20 27.84 1.92
N VAL A 362 35.83 26.62 1.50
CA VAL A 362 34.42 26.18 1.42
C VAL A 362 33.82 26.10 2.83
N VAL A 363 34.61 25.65 3.81
CA VAL A 363 34.22 25.56 5.22
C VAL A 363 33.96 26.95 5.80
N ASP A 364 34.85 27.91 5.54
CA ASP A 364 34.72 29.27 6.09
C ASP A 364 33.47 29.97 5.54
N ARG A 365 33.14 29.71 4.26
CA ARG A 365 31.90 30.21 3.67
C ARG A 365 30.67 29.53 4.24
N LEU A 366 30.68 28.21 4.40
CA LEU A 366 29.56 27.48 5.01
C LEU A 366 29.26 27.94 6.44
N VAL A 367 30.31 28.20 7.25
CA VAL A 367 30.15 28.71 8.62
C VAL A 367 29.58 30.14 8.63
N ARG A 368 29.98 30.99 7.68
CA ARG A 368 29.48 32.38 7.59
C ARG A 368 28.07 32.49 7.02
N GLU A 369 27.74 31.66 6.06
CA GLU A 369 26.53 31.80 5.23
C GLU A 369 25.40 30.83 5.63
N THR A 370 25.56 30.04 6.71
CA THR A 370 24.53 29.09 7.19
C THR A 370 24.16 29.34 8.66
N PRO A 371 23.53 30.47 9.00
CA PRO A 371 23.14 30.78 10.38
C PRO A 371 22.09 29.78 10.89
N GLY A 372 22.30 29.24 12.08
CA GLY A 372 21.37 28.28 12.73
C GLY A 372 21.71 26.79 12.54
N VAL A 373 22.77 26.46 11.79
CA VAL A 373 23.24 25.08 11.61
C VAL A 373 24.62 24.91 12.24
N THR A 374 24.79 23.91 13.10
CA THR A 374 26.10 23.60 13.71
C THR A 374 26.99 22.87 12.71
N VAL A 375 28.12 23.46 12.34
CA VAL A 375 29.06 22.88 11.36
C VAL A 375 30.21 22.15 12.05
N HIS A 376 30.24 20.83 11.93
CA HIS A 376 31.32 19.94 12.39
C HIS A 376 32.36 19.77 11.30
N VAL A 377 33.59 20.22 11.57
CA VAL A 377 34.71 20.12 10.62
C VAL A 377 35.67 19.04 11.07
N LEU A 378 35.77 17.96 10.30
CA LEU A 378 36.66 16.84 10.62
C LEU A 378 37.98 16.96 9.83
N PRO A 379 39.15 16.70 10.46
CA PRO A 379 40.42 16.62 9.76
C PRO A 379 40.41 15.40 8.82
N ASN A 380 40.93 15.59 7.61
CA ASN A 380 41.12 14.47 6.69
C ASN A 380 42.47 13.79 7.00
N GLU A 381 42.44 12.63 7.65
CA GLU A 381 43.65 11.88 8.05
C GLU A 381 44.27 11.05 6.92
N ALA A 382 43.70 11.09 5.71
CA ALA A 382 44.23 10.32 4.58
C ALA A 382 45.62 10.84 4.14
N GLN A 383 46.60 9.94 4.08
CA GLN A 383 47.89 10.22 3.45
C GLN A 383 47.67 10.68 2.00
N PRO A 384 48.28 11.80 1.57
CA PRO A 384 48.13 12.27 0.20
C PRO A 384 48.71 11.22 -0.76
N LEU A 385 47.84 10.49 -1.45
CA LEU A 385 48.24 9.68 -2.60
C LEU A 385 48.89 10.63 -3.63
N PRO A 386 49.99 10.22 -4.30
CA PRO A 386 50.63 11.04 -5.31
C PRO A 386 49.59 11.43 -6.36
N ALA A 387 49.41 12.74 -6.55
CA ALA A 387 48.40 13.29 -7.44
C ALA A 387 48.55 12.63 -8.82
N ALA A 388 47.56 11.80 -9.20
CA ALA A 388 47.48 11.28 -10.55
C ALA A 388 47.60 12.47 -11.50
N ARG A 389 48.61 12.45 -12.38
CA ARG A 389 48.86 13.50 -13.37
C ARG A 389 47.54 13.81 -14.05
N ARG A 390 46.97 14.98 -13.75
CA ARG A 390 45.78 15.49 -14.43
C ARG A 390 46.08 15.41 -15.91
N ARG A 391 45.34 14.57 -16.64
CA ARG A 391 45.33 14.67 -18.10
C ARG A 391 44.97 16.13 -18.42
N PRO A 392 45.82 16.85 -19.18
CA PRO A 392 45.49 18.23 -19.52
C PRO A 392 44.14 18.21 -20.22
N VAL A 393 43.20 18.98 -19.68
CA VAL A 393 41.92 19.28 -20.33
C VAL A 393 42.25 19.59 -21.78
N GLY A 394 41.62 18.85 -22.71
CA GLY A 394 41.81 19.05 -24.15
C GLY A 394 41.75 20.55 -24.41
N ARG A 395 42.86 21.11 -24.90
CA ARG A 395 42.92 22.52 -25.29
C ARG A 395 41.73 22.74 -26.21
N GLU A 396 40.73 23.49 -25.76
CA GLU A 396 39.68 23.97 -26.64
C GLU A 396 40.37 24.54 -27.88
N GLY A 397 40.07 23.93 -29.03
CA GLY A 397 40.67 24.30 -30.30
C GLY A 397 40.56 25.80 -30.53
N TRP A 398 41.45 26.34 -31.37
CA TRP A 398 41.21 27.67 -31.92
C TRP A 398 39.82 27.63 -32.56
N GLY A 399 38.91 28.50 -32.14
CA GLY A 399 37.47 28.40 -32.45
C GLY A 399 37.17 28.15 -33.93
N SER A 400 35.95 27.72 -34.24
CA SER A 400 35.57 27.42 -35.63
C SER A 400 35.91 28.59 -36.58
N PRO A 401 36.63 28.36 -37.70
CA PRO A 401 36.92 29.40 -38.71
C PRO A 401 35.66 30.11 -39.20
N VAL A 402 34.56 29.37 -39.28
CA VAL A 402 33.23 29.88 -39.63
C VAL A 402 32.73 30.88 -38.59
N GLY A 403 32.98 30.63 -37.30
CA GLY A 403 32.60 31.55 -36.22
C GLY A 403 33.34 32.89 -36.28
N TYR A 404 34.62 32.90 -36.66
CA TYR A 404 35.37 34.14 -36.87
C TYR A 404 34.86 34.92 -38.10
N ALA A 405 34.57 34.23 -39.20
CA ALA A 405 34.03 34.85 -40.42
C ALA A 405 32.65 35.48 -40.18
N ILE A 406 31.74 34.76 -39.52
CA ILE A 406 30.39 35.27 -39.17
C ILE A 406 30.50 36.46 -38.22
N SER A 407 31.39 36.40 -37.23
CA SER A 407 31.60 37.51 -36.31
C SER A 407 32.12 38.76 -37.03
N LEU A 408 33.07 38.60 -37.95
CA LEU A 408 33.58 39.71 -38.76
C LEU A 408 32.50 40.30 -39.67
N ALA A 409 31.68 39.45 -40.30
CA ALA A 409 30.55 39.88 -41.12
C ALA A 409 29.51 40.65 -40.29
N ALA A 410 29.21 40.20 -39.07
CA ALA A 410 28.32 40.90 -38.16
C ALA A 410 28.87 42.28 -37.75
N VAL A 411 30.18 42.39 -37.47
CA VAL A 411 30.84 43.67 -37.19
C VAL A 411 30.76 44.60 -38.41
N ALA A 412 30.98 44.08 -39.61
CA ALA A 412 30.89 44.86 -40.85
C ALA A 412 29.44 45.35 -41.10
N ALA A 413 28.44 44.49 -40.88
CA ALA A 413 27.03 44.83 -41.03
C ALA A 413 26.60 45.91 -40.03
N VAL A 414 27.02 45.80 -38.76
CA VAL A 414 26.76 46.81 -37.72
C VAL A 414 27.47 48.12 -38.05
N THR A 415 28.69 48.07 -38.57
CA THR A 415 29.42 49.27 -39.03
C THR A 415 28.68 49.96 -40.17
N ALA A 416 28.25 49.22 -41.20
CA ALA A 416 27.49 49.77 -42.33
C ALA A 416 26.15 50.38 -41.88
N LEU A 417 25.43 49.70 -41.00
CA LEU A 417 24.19 50.18 -40.41
C LEU A 417 24.41 51.45 -39.58
N ALA A 418 25.44 51.46 -38.73
CA ALA A 418 25.81 52.59 -37.90
C ALA A 418 26.18 53.81 -38.76
N THR A 419 26.93 53.63 -39.86
CA THR A 419 27.29 54.71 -40.78
C THR A 419 26.05 55.28 -41.48
N ALA A 420 25.13 54.41 -41.92
CA ALA A 420 23.86 54.85 -42.51
C ALA A 420 22.99 55.63 -41.52
N LEU A 421 22.95 55.19 -40.25
CA LEU A 421 22.21 55.85 -39.18
C LEU A 421 22.87 57.16 -38.72
N PHE A 422 24.19 57.26 -38.76
CA PHE A 422 24.95 58.44 -38.37
C PHE A 422 24.63 59.65 -39.25
N HIS A 423 24.22 59.43 -40.50
CA HIS A 423 23.75 60.47 -41.39
C HIS A 423 22.33 60.98 -41.07
N VAL A 424 21.58 60.28 -40.22
CA VAL A 424 20.16 60.56 -39.93
C VAL A 424 19.94 60.96 -38.46
N LEU A 425 20.77 60.46 -37.55
CA LEU A 425 20.66 60.65 -36.10
C LEU A 425 22.03 61.06 -35.53
N GLU A 426 22.11 62.19 -34.81
CA GLU A 426 23.26 62.56 -33.97
C GLU A 426 23.35 61.62 -32.76
N LEU A 427 23.74 60.37 -32.99
CA LEU A 427 23.89 59.36 -31.96
C LEU A 427 25.20 59.59 -31.20
N GLY A 428 25.12 60.21 -30.03
CA GLY A 428 26.28 60.40 -29.15
C GLY A 428 26.94 59.09 -28.66
N ASN A 429 26.29 57.92 -28.79
CA ASN A 429 26.75 56.65 -28.23
C ASN A 429 26.69 55.46 -29.22
N VAL A 430 27.23 55.63 -30.44
CA VAL A 430 27.32 54.54 -31.45
C VAL A 430 28.10 53.32 -30.95
N ALA A 431 29.01 53.49 -30.00
CA ALA A 431 29.77 52.42 -29.36
C ALA A 431 28.91 51.27 -28.80
N LEU A 432 27.69 51.57 -28.34
CA LEU A 432 26.78 50.55 -27.78
C LEU A 432 26.29 49.54 -28.84
N LEU A 433 26.17 49.93 -30.11
CA LEU A 433 25.76 49.02 -31.19
C LEU A 433 26.80 47.91 -31.42
N TYR A 434 28.06 48.20 -31.15
CA TYR A 434 29.16 47.24 -31.25
C TYR A 434 29.17 46.18 -30.14
N LEU A 435 28.36 46.34 -29.08
CA LEU A 435 28.16 45.27 -28.10
C LEU A 435 27.41 44.08 -28.70
N LEU A 436 26.50 44.30 -29.66
CA LEU A 436 25.68 43.25 -30.26
C LEU A 436 26.50 42.13 -30.94
N PRO A 437 27.42 42.42 -31.89
CA PRO A 437 28.21 41.37 -32.54
C PRO A 437 29.17 40.70 -31.56
N VAL A 438 29.67 41.43 -30.56
CA VAL A 438 30.56 40.90 -29.51
C VAL A 438 29.83 39.92 -28.59
N MET A 439 28.64 40.30 -28.12
CA MET A 439 27.79 39.43 -27.29
C MET A 439 27.35 38.19 -28.06
N ALA A 440 26.88 38.35 -29.31
CA ALA A 440 26.47 37.23 -30.15
C ALA A 440 27.63 36.26 -30.43
N ALA A 441 28.82 36.78 -30.75
CA ALA A 441 30.01 35.97 -30.98
C ALA A 441 30.46 35.22 -29.72
N ALA A 442 30.38 35.87 -28.55
CA ALA A 442 30.75 35.29 -27.26
C ALA A 442 29.74 34.24 -26.76
N SER A 443 28.45 34.36 -27.10
CA SER A 443 27.40 33.46 -26.66
C SER A 443 27.17 32.25 -27.58
N LEU A 444 27.29 32.44 -28.90
CA LEU A 444 27.00 31.39 -29.89
C LEU A 444 28.20 30.48 -30.16
N TYR A 445 29.40 31.03 -30.07
CA TYR A 445 30.65 30.31 -30.30
C TYR A 445 31.41 30.18 -28.98
N ASN A 446 32.65 30.65 -28.92
CA ASN A 446 33.52 30.54 -27.76
C ASN A 446 34.08 31.91 -27.35
N LEU A 447 34.60 32.03 -26.12
CA LEU A 447 35.21 33.25 -25.59
C LEU A 447 36.22 33.90 -26.53
N ARG A 448 37.03 33.09 -27.23
CA ARG A 448 38.06 33.56 -28.17
C ARG A 448 37.46 34.24 -29.41
N THR A 449 36.32 33.75 -29.89
CA THR A 449 35.58 34.36 -31.01
C THR A 449 34.92 35.67 -30.58
N GLY A 450 34.38 35.73 -29.36
CA GLY A 450 33.90 36.98 -28.76
C GLY A 450 35.03 38.01 -28.55
N LEU A 451 36.21 37.58 -28.11
CA LEU A 451 37.39 38.43 -27.97
C LEU A 451 37.83 39.01 -29.33
N PHE A 452 37.90 38.17 -30.35
CA PHE A 452 38.18 38.59 -31.72
C PHE A 452 37.15 39.61 -32.23
N ALA A 453 35.85 39.34 -32.02
CA ALA A 453 34.78 40.26 -32.37
C ALA A 453 34.91 41.59 -31.62
N GLY A 454 35.34 41.59 -30.36
CA GLY A 454 35.59 42.78 -29.55
C GLY A 454 36.73 43.63 -30.10
N VAL A 455 37.85 43.01 -30.44
CA VAL A 455 39.00 43.69 -31.07
C VAL A 455 38.60 44.24 -32.45
N ALA A 456 37.95 43.44 -33.29
CA ALA A 456 37.48 43.88 -34.61
C ALA A 456 36.46 45.03 -34.51
N SER A 457 35.53 44.96 -33.57
CA SER A 457 34.54 46.00 -33.30
C SER A 457 35.19 47.30 -32.83
N SER A 458 36.19 47.21 -31.95
CA SER A 458 36.91 48.40 -31.46
C SER A 458 37.73 49.06 -32.57
N LEU A 459 38.39 48.27 -33.43
CA LEU A 459 39.15 48.80 -34.56
C LEU A 459 38.22 49.45 -35.59
N ALA A 460 37.07 48.83 -35.88
CA ALA A 460 36.06 49.40 -36.76
C ALA A 460 35.49 50.71 -36.19
N TYR A 461 35.15 50.73 -34.91
CA TYR A 461 34.63 51.93 -34.25
C TYR A 461 35.65 53.08 -34.26
N ASN A 462 36.91 52.80 -33.93
CA ASN A 462 38.01 53.78 -33.97
C ASN A 462 38.22 54.35 -35.37
N PHE A 463 38.21 53.50 -36.40
CA PHE A 463 38.49 53.93 -37.77
C PHE A 463 37.34 54.76 -38.38
N PHE A 464 36.08 54.39 -38.13
CA PHE A 464 34.93 54.99 -38.83
C PHE A 464 34.27 56.15 -38.07
N PHE A 465 34.30 56.17 -36.73
CA PHE A 465 33.46 57.08 -35.93
C PHE A 465 34.24 58.02 -35.00
N LEU A 466 35.52 57.76 -34.70
CA LEU A 466 36.31 58.67 -33.87
C LEU A 466 37.11 59.69 -34.71
N PRO A 467 37.02 60.99 -34.42
CA PRO A 467 37.83 62.01 -35.09
C PRO A 467 39.31 61.93 -34.66
N PRO A 468 40.30 62.03 -35.59
CA PRO A 468 40.14 62.10 -37.04
C PRO A 468 39.77 60.73 -37.66
N THR A 469 38.63 60.69 -38.35
CA THR A 469 38.10 59.48 -39.00
C THR A 469 38.97 59.05 -40.18
N GLY A 470 39.04 57.74 -40.45
CA GLY A 470 39.88 57.16 -41.49
C GLY A 470 41.35 56.96 -41.09
N THR A 471 41.70 57.19 -39.81
CA THR A 471 43.02 56.92 -39.25
C THR A 471 42.92 56.10 -37.97
N LEU A 472 43.83 55.14 -37.77
CA LEU A 472 43.90 54.38 -36.51
C LEU A 472 44.78 55.16 -35.52
N THR A 473 44.17 55.84 -34.57
CA THR A 473 44.88 56.59 -33.53
C THR A 473 44.59 56.00 -32.14
N VAL A 474 45.67 55.62 -31.43
CA VAL A 474 45.61 55.00 -30.08
C VAL A 474 45.85 56.03 -28.97
N SER A 475 46.04 57.30 -29.34
CA SER A 475 46.52 58.36 -28.43
C SER A 475 45.46 58.91 -27.48
N ASP A 476 44.18 58.63 -27.72
CA ASP A 476 43.07 59.14 -26.92
C ASP A 476 42.66 58.13 -25.81
N PRO A 477 42.64 58.52 -24.52
CA PRO A 477 42.22 57.65 -23.41
C PRO A 477 40.86 56.99 -23.60
N GLU A 478 39.92 57.62 -24.32
CA GLU A 478 38.57 57.10 -24.55
C GLU A 478 38.54 55.80 -25.39
N ASN A 479 39.50 55.64 -26.31
CA ASN A 479 39.66 54.42 -27.10
C ASN A 479 40.10 53.23 -26.26
N ILE A 480 41.00 53.45 -25.31
CA ILE A 480 41.50 52.42 -24.41
C ILE A 480 40.35 51.95 -23.50
N VAL A 481 39.53 52.87 -22.99
CA VAL A 481 38.35 52.55 -22.18
C VAL A 481 37.35 51.68 -22.96
N SER A 482 37.07 52.02 -24.22
CA SER A 482 36.15 51.24 -25.07
C SER A 482 36.61 49.80 -25.29
N ILE A 483 37.91 49.57 -25.51
CA ILE A 483 38.48 48.22 -25.62
C ILE A 483 38.26 47.44 -24.32
N PHE A 484 38.54 48.03 -23.17
CA PHE A 484 38.36 47.36 -21.88
C PHE A 484 36.89 47.09 -21.54
N VAL A 485 35.97 47.99 -21.92
CA VAL A 485 34.52 47.79 -21.73
C VAL A 485 34.01 46.66 -22.63
N LEU A 486 34.32 46.68 -23.93
CA LEU A 486 33.93 45.60 -24.86
C LEU A 486 34.53 44.25 -24.45
N LEU A 487 35.79 44.25 -24.00
CA LEU A 487 36.47 43.06 -23.46
C LEU A 487 35.78 42.56 -22.18
N GLY A 488 35.46 43.46 -21.26
CA GLY A 488 34.74 43.15 -20.03
C GLY A 488 33.36 42.54 -20.30
N VAL A 489 32.61 43.10 -21.25
CA VAL A 489 31.30 42.57 -21.67
C VAL A 489 31.45 41.21 -22.35
N ALA A 490 32.46 41.00 -23.20
CA ALA A 490 32.72 39.70 -23.83
C ALA A 490 33.02 38.61 -22.78
N ILE A 491 33.85 38.94 -21.77
CA ILE A 491 34.20 38.02 -20.68
C ILE A 491 32.97 37.73 -19.81
N ALA A 492 32.22 38.76 -19.40
CA ALA A 492 31.01 38.60 -18.58
C ALA A 492 29.94 37.77 -19.31
N THR A 493 29.69 38.05 -20.59
CA THR A 493 28.72 37.34 -21.42
C THR A 493 29.13 35.88 -21.61
N SER A 494 30.42 35.61 -21.85
CA SER A 494 30.92 34.25 -21.99
C SER A 494 30.83 33.45 -20.68
N GLN A 495 31.13 34.06 -19.53
CA GLN A 495 31.00 33.42 -18.22
C GLN A 495 29.54 33.09 -17.88
N LEU A 496 28.62 34.04 -18.13
CA LEU A 496 27.19 33.82 -17.94
C LEU A 496 26.67 32.71 -18.86
N THR A 497 27.08 32.72 -20.13
CA THR A 497 26.66 31.70 -21.10
C THR A 497 27.17 30.32 -20.72
N ALA A 498 28.44 30.18 -20.33
CA ALA A 498 29.01 28.91 -19.88
C ALA A 498 28.33 28.39 -18.60
N ARG A 499 27.94 29.29 -17.69
CA ARG A 499 27.18 28.95 -16.49
C ARG A 499 25.77 28.47 -16.81
N VAL A 500 25.05 29.18 -17.69
CA VAL A 500 23.70 28.78 -18.12
C VAL A 500 23.73 27.42 -18.83
N ARG A 501 24.71 27.21 -19.72
CA ARG A 501 24.85 25.95 -20.46
C ARG A 501 25.14 24.77 -19.54
N SER A 502 26.12 24.92 -18.64
CA SER A 502 26.45 23.86 -17.66
C SER A 502 25.30 23.55 -16.70
N GLN A 503 24.51 24.55 -16.32
CA GLN A 503 23.30 24.35 -15.52
C GLN A 503 22.20 23.62 -16.31
N ALA A 504 22.00 23.98 -17.58
CA ALA A 504 21.05 23.30 -18.47
C ALA A 504 21.44 21.84 -18.72
N ASP A 505 22.73 21.55 -18.92
CA ASP A 505 23.24 20.19 -19.15
C ASP A 505 23.04 19.29 -17.92
N LEU A 506 23.30 19.81 -16.71
CA LEU A 506 23.05 19.09 -15.45
C LEU A 506 21.55 18.83 -15.23
N ALA A 507 20.70 19.84 -15.45
CA ALA A 507 19.25 19.70 -15.32
C ALA A 507 18.69 18.69 -16.33
N ALA A 508 19.17 18.72 -17.58
CA ALA A 508 18.78 17.76 -18.62
C ALA A 508 19.26 16.34 -18.31
N ALA A 509 20.46 16.16 -17.75
CA ALA A 509 20.94 14.85 -17.32
C ALA A 509 20.07 14.25 -16.20
N SER A 510 19.76 15.03 -15.16
CA SER A 510 18.88 14.62 -14.07
C SER A 510 17.46 14.30 -14.54
N ALA A 511 16.89 15.15 -15.40
CA ALA A 511 15.55 14.94 -15.98
C ALA A 511 15.45 13.62 -16.77
N ARG A 512 16.49 13.27 -17.54
CA ARG A 512 16.55 11.98 -18.27
C ARG A 512 16.54 10.79 -17.32
N THR A 513 17.31 10.84 -16.24
CA THR A 513 17.34 9.77 -15.23
C THR A 513 15.98 9.58 -14.57
N ASN A 514 15.33 10.68 -14.15
CA ASN A 514 14.01 10.62 -13.53
C ASN A 514 12.93 10.11 -14.50
N ALA A 515 12.97 10.52 -15.77
CA ALA A 515 12.06 10.03 -16.79
C ALA A 515 12.23 8.53 -17.06
N ALA A 516 13.48 8.03 -17.07
CA ALA A 516 13.76 6.60 -17.23
C ALA A 516 13.21 5.78 -16.06
N LEU A 517 13.42 6.23 -14.81
CA LEU A 517 12.88 5.58 -13.61
C LEU A 517 11.34 5.58 -13.58
N ALA A 518 10.72 6.72 -13.90
CA ALA A 518 9.26 6.85 -13.93
C ALA A 518 8.62 5.98 -15.01
N GLY A 519 9.22 5.92 -16.21
CA GLY A 519 8.77 5.04 -17.29
C GLY A 519 8.83 3.55 -16.89
N PHE A 520 9.95 3.13 -16.30
CA PHE A 520 10.13 1.77 -15.80
C PHE A 520 9.09 1.41 -14.72
N LEU A 521 8.89 2.28 -13.72
CA LEU A 521 7.90 2.06 -12.68
C LEU A 521 6.47 1.96 -13.26
N HIS A 522 6.12 2.84 -14.20
CA HIS A 522 4.79 2.83 -14.82
C HIS A 522 4.53 1.52 -15.59
N GLN A 523 5.54 1.02 -16.33
CA GLN A 523 5.41 -0.25 -17.06
C GLN A 523 5.27 -1.44 -16.13
N LEU A 524 6.10 -1.51 -15.07
CA LEU A 524 6.03 -2.60 -14.10
C LEU A 524 4.76 -2.57 -13.24
N SER A 525 4.25 -1.37 -12.92
CA SER A 525 3.06 -1.23 -12.07
C SER A 525 1.80 -1.79 -12.73
N ALA A 526 1.73 -1.80 -14.06
CA ALA A 526 0.60 -2.29 -14.84
C ALA A 526 0.52 -3.83 -14.92
N THR A 527 1.56 -4.53 -14.50
CA THR A 527 1.65 -5.99 -14.56
C THR A 527 1.18 -6.64 -13.26
N ASN A 528 0.39 -7.71 -13.39
CA ASN A 528 -0.11 -8.53 -12.27
C ASN A 528 0.47 -9.97 -12.27
N ASP A 529 1.31 -10.31 -13.25
CA ASP A 529 1.98 -11.61 -13.38
C ASP A 529 3.48 -11.47 -13.03
N PRO A 530 3.99 -12.22 -12.02
CA PRO A 530 5.41 -12.19 -11.67
C PRO A 530 6.34 -12.63 -12.81
N ALA A 531 5.90 -13.54 -13.70
CA ALA A 531 6.71 -13.98 -14.83
C ALA A 531 6.81 -12.90 -15.92
N GLU A 532 5.74 -12.16 -16.15
CA GLU A 532 5.74 -11.01 -17.05
C GLU A 532 6.58 -9.85 -16.49
N ALA A 533 6.46 -9.55 -15.20
CA ALA A 533 7.28 -8.54 -14.54
C ALA A 533 8.78 -8.87 -14.65
N ALA A 534 9.17 -10.14 -14.43
CA ALA A 534 10.53 -10.61 -14.62
C ALA A 534 11.06 -10.36 -16.04
N ARG A 535 10.26 -10.63 -17.07
CA ARG A 535 10.62 -10.38 -18.48
C ARG A 535 10.83 -8.90 -18.77
N LEU A 536 9.92 -8.05 -18.29
CA LEU A 536 10.01 -6.59 -18.47
C LEU A 536 11.25 -6.02 -17.80
N ILE A 537 11.55 -6.45 -16.56
CA ILE A 537 12.78 -6.06 -15.84
C ILE A 537 14.02 -6.37 -16.69
N CYS A 538 14.17 -7.60 -17.19
CA CYS A 538 15.32 -7.99 -18.00
C CYS A 538 15.41 -7.22 -19.33
N GLN A 539 14.27 -6.95 -19.97
CA GLN A 539 14.23 -6.24 -21.26
C GLN A 539 14.61 -4.77 -21.12
N ASP A 540 14.06 -4.07 -20.13
CA ASP A 540 14.31 -2.63 -19.98
C ASP A 540 15.69 -2.35 -19.38
N VAL A 541 16.15 -3.13 -18.39
CA VAL A 541 17.54 -3.03 -17.92
C VAL A 541 18.50 -3.37 -19.05
N GLY A 542 18.23 -4.41 -19.85
CA GLY A 542 19.07 -4.75 -21.00
C GLY A 542 19.16 -3.62 -22.02
N ARG A 543 18.03 -2.96 -22.33
CA ARG A 543 17.96 -1.82 -23.26
C ARG A 543 18.65 -0.57 -22.74
N LEU A 544 18.52 -0.26 -21.45
CA LEU A 544 19.10 0.95 -20.85
C LEU A 544 20.62 0.86 -20.70
N PHE A 545 21.13 -0.34 -20.41
CA PHE A 545 22.55 -0.58 -20.17
C PHE A 545 23.30 -1.17 -21.35
N ASP A 546 22.60 -1.54 -22.43
CA ASP A 546 23.16 -2.25 -23.59
C ASP A 546 23.93 -3.51 -23.14
N ALA A 547 23.25 -4.31 -22.31
CA ALA A 547 23.84 -5.42 -21.56
C ALA A 547 22.94 -6.65 -21.60
N GLN A 548 23.54 -7.83 -21.40
CA GLN A 548 22.80 -9.06 -21.17
C GLN A 548 22.32 -9.10 -19.73
N VAL A 549 21.03 -9.40 -19.53
CA VAL A 549 20.42 -9.40 -18.20
C VAL A 549 19.72 -10.73 -17.95
N VAL A 550 19.86 -11.25 -16.73
CA VAL A 550 19.17 -12.43 -16.24
C VAL A 550 18.57 -12.13 -14.86
N LEU A 551 17.35 -12.58 -14.61
CA LEU A 551 16.71 -12.50 -13.30
C LEU A 551 16.53 -13.92 -12.75
N LEU A 552 17.07 -14.15 -11.56
CA LEU A 552 17.06 -15.43 -10.88
C LEU A 552 16.31 -15.30 -9.54
N ALA A 553 15.52 -16.29 -9.16
CA ALA A 553 14.85 -16.33 -7.87
C ALA A 553 14.94 -17.74 -7.26
N ALA A 554 14.62 -17.87 -5.97
CA ALA A 554 14.56 -19.17 -5.33
C ALA A 554 13.47 -20.03 -5.97
N GLY A 555 13.85 -21.20 -6.49
CA GLY A 555 12.93 -22.18 -7.08
C GLY A 555 12.27 -23.07 -6.02
N PRO A 556 11.22 -23.83 -6.40
CA PRO A 556 10.47 -24.71 -5.48
C PRO A 556 11.30 -25.79 -4.78
N GLY A 557 12.48 -26.13 -5.34
CA GLY A 557 13.41 -27.14 -4.80
C GLY A 557 14.60 -26.57 -4.01
N GLY A 558 14.60 -25.28 -3.66
CA GLY A 558 15.67 -24.65 -2.87
C GLY A 558 16.93 -24.24 -3.66
N GLY A 559 16.96 -24.44 -4.98
CA GLY A 559 18.00 -23.92 -5.87
C GLY A 559 17.55 -22.66 -6.63
N LEU A 560 18.50 -21.90 -7.19
CA LEU A 560 18.19 -20.77 -8.06
C LEU A 560 17.54 -21.25 -9.36
N ALA A 561 16.43 -20.61 -9.72
CA ALA A 561 15.73 -20.81 -10.98
C ALA A 561 15.68 -19.49 -11.75
N VAL A 562 15.97 -19.55 -13.04
CA VAL A 562 15.89 -18.40 -13.93
C VAL A 562 14.43 -18.06 -14.17
N GLN A 563 14.05 -16.82 -13.89
CA GLN A 563 12.71 -16.30 -14.10
C GLN A 563 12.58 -15.67 -15.49
N ALA A 564 13.62 -14.94 -15.91
CA ALA A 564 13.68 -14.30 -17.22
C ALA A 564 15.12 -13.98 -17.63
N ALA A 565 15.36 -13.84 -18.93
CA ALA A 565 16.62 -13.37 -19.50
C ALA A 565 16.37 -12.55 -20.77
N THR A 566 17.26 -11.60 -21.08
CA THR A 566 17.17 -10.77 -22.30
C THR A 566 17.37 -11.60 -23.58
N ARG A 567 18.24 -12.62 -23.53
CA ARG A 567 18.46 -13.57 -24.62
C ARG A 567 18.19 -15.01 -24.17
N PRO A 568 17.69 -15.90 -25.04
CA PRO A 568 17.46 -17.31 -24.69
C PRO A 568 18.74 -18.15 -24.50
N ASP A 569 19.86 -17.71 -25.07
CA ASP A 569 21.14 -18.42 -25.14
C ASP A 569 22.15 -18.05 -24.05
N TYR A 570 21.67 -17.44 -22.95
CA TYR A 570 22.51 -17.09 -21.80
C TYR A 570 23.17 -18.34 -21.19
N ARG A 571 24.46 -18.24 -20.86
CA ARG A 571 25.22 -19.29 -20.17
C ARG A 571 25.77 -18.74 -18.86
N LEU A 572 25.33 -19.34 -17.76
CA LEU A 572 25.89 -19.12 -16.44
C LEU A 572 26.70 -20.37 -16.08
N ASP A 573 28.02 -20.22 -16.01
CA ASP A 573 28.87 -21.33 -15.59
C ASP A 573 28.82 -21.47 -14.06
N THR A 574 29.52 -22.48 -13.53
CA THR A 574 29.51 -22.80 -12.10
C THR A 574 29.87 -21.60 -11.22
N MET A 575 30.74 -20.70 -11.71
CA MET A 575 31.20 -19.55 -10.94
C MET A 575 30.17 -18.41 -10.94
N GLU A 576 29.51 -18.15 -12.07
CA GLU A 576 28.36 -17.24 -12.16
C GLU A 576 27.23 -17.71 -11.24
N MET A 577 26.93 -19.01 -11.26
CA MET A 577 25.89 -19.57 -10.40
C MET A 577 26.26 -19.42 -8.92
N ALA A 578 27.53 -19.65 -8.54
CA ALA A 578 27.99 -19.44 -7.17
C ALA A 578 27.90 -17.96 -6.74
N ALA A 579 28.22 -17.02 -7.64
CA ALA A 579 28.08 -15.59 -7.38
C ALA A 579 26.61 -15.16 -7.24
N ALA A 580 25.72 -15.71 -8.06
CA ALA A 580 24.28 -15.49 -7.94
C ALA A 580 23.71 -16.06 -6.62
N THR A 581 24.11 -17.27 -6.23
CA THR A 581 23.71 -17.89 -4.95
C THR A 581 24.18 -17.05 -3.77
N TRP A 582 25.45 -16.63 -3.78
CA TRP A 582 25.99 -15.75 -2.75
C TRP A 582 25.18 -14.46 -2.64
N ALA A 583 24.85 -13.83 -3.77
CA ALA A 583 24.07 -12.60 -3.78
C ALA A 583 22.65 -12.79 -3.21
N LEU A 584 22.01 -13.93 -3.52
CA LEU A 584 20.70 -14.28 -2.98
C LEU A 584 20.76 -14.47 -1.46
N ASP A 585 21.71 -15.28 -0.97
CA ASP A 585 21.81 -15.70 0.42
C ASP A 585 22.27 -14.57 1.35
N THR A 586 23.23 -13.76 0.90
CA THR A 586 23.82 -12.68 1.72
C THR A 586 23.13 -11.34 1.54
N GLY A 587 22.35 -11.17 0.46
CA GLY A 587 21.76 -9.89 0.10
C GLY A 587 22.82 -8.82 -0.22
N THR A 588 24.01 -9.23 -0.68
CA THR A 588 25.11 -8.34 -1.11
C THR A 588 25.46 -8.56 -2.58
N SER A 589 25.95 -7.53 -3.27
CA SER A 589 26.36 -7.66 -4.67
C SER A 589 27.61 -8.55 -4.82
N ALA A 590 27.65 -9.35 -5.88
CA ALA A 590 28.75 -10.27 -6.20
C ALA A 590 29.09 -10.23 -7.70
N GLY A 591 30.29 -10.70 -8.07
CA GLY A 591 30.73 -10.77 -9.46
C GLY A 591 31.57 -9.57 -9.93
N ARG A 592 31.72 -9.41 -11.26
CA ARG A 592 32.57 -8.35 -11.87
C ARG A 592 32.14 -6.96 -11.45
N GLY A 593 33.08 -6.13 -11.01
CA GLY A 593 32.79 -4.77 -10.53
C GLY A 593 32.24 -4.71 -9.10
N SER A 594 32.06 -5.84 -8.42
CA SER A 594 31.73 -5.90 -6.99
C SER A 594 32.99 -6.10 -6.11
N GLY A 595 32.82 -6.15 -4.79
CA GLY A 595 33.89 -6.50 -3.84
C GLY A 595 34.07 -7.99 -3.58
N THR A 596 33.22 -8.85 -4.15
CA THR A 596 33.11 -10.27 -3.78
C THR A 596 32.96 -11.14 -5.02
N LEU A 597 33.69 -12.25 -5.13
CA LEU A 597 33.63 -13.17 -6.28
C LEU A 597 33.87 -12.47 -7.64
N THR A 598 34.83 -11.54 -7.68
CA THR A 598 35.11 -10.64 -8.82
C THR A 598 35.57 -11.32 -10.11
N ALA A 599 35.89 -12.62 -10.04
CA ALA A 599 36.35 -13.37 -11.19
C ALA A 599 35.19 -13.76 -12.14
N SER A 600 33.92 -13.66 -11.71
CA SER A 600 32.78 -13.91 -12.60
C SER A 600 32.70 -12.82 -13.67
N ASP A 601 32.22 -13.15 -14.87
CA ASP A 601 32.01 -12.16 -15.94
C ASP A 601 30.74 -11.31 -15.74
N TRP A 602 29.85 -11.74 -14.85
CA TRP A 602 28.58 -11.10 -14.55
C TRP A 602 28.64 -10.29 -13.25
N LEU A 603 27.86 -9.20 -13.19
CA LEU A 603 27.56 -8.47 -11.96
C LEU A 603 26.18 -8.90 -11.45
N PHE A 604 26.13 -9.46 -10.24
CA PHE A 604 24.89 -9.86 -9.59
C PHE A 604 24.47 -8.84 -8.53
N GLN A 605 23.21 -8.40 -8.62
CA GLN A 605 22.60 -7.41 -7.75
C GLN A 605 21.36 -8.02 -7.07
N PRO A 606 21.29 -8.03 -5.73
CA PRO A 606 20.15 -8.57 -5.02
C PRO A 606 18.96 -7.58 -5.07
N LEU A 607 17.76 -8.11 -5.37
CA LEU A 607 16.50 -7.37 -5.27
C LEU A 607 15.91 -7.63 -3.89
N ARG A 608 15.81 -6.60 -3.06
CA ARG A 608 15.55 -6.73 -1.61
C ARG A 608 14.33 -5.96 -1.17
N ALA A 609 13.53 -6.60 -0.31
CA ALA A 609 12.49 -5.95 0.47
C ALA A 609 12.79 -6.14 1.95
N GLY A 610 13.29 -5.08 2.59
CA GLY A 610 13.77 -5.12 3.98
C GLY A 610 14.95 -6.10 4.16
N THR A 611 14.76 -7.12 5.00
CA THR A 611 15.78 -8.15 5.28
C THR A 611 15.73 -9.33 4.32
N ARG A 612 14.74 -9.41 3.43
CA ARG A 612 14.54 -10.54 2.52
C ARG A 612 15.06 -10.21 1.12
N THR A 613 15.82 -11.13 0.54
CA THR A 613 16.17 -11.09 -0.89
C THR A 613 15.11 -11.85 -1.68
N LEU A 614 14.51 -11.20 -2.67
CA LEU A 614 13.43 -11.76 -3.49
C LEU A 614 13.96 -12.46 -4.73
N ALA A 615 14.91 -11.81 -5.38
CA ALA A 615 15.53 -12.24 -6.61
C ALA A 615 16.95 -11.67 -6.71
N VAL A 616 17.70 -12.12 -7.70
CA VAL A 616 19.02 -11.63 -8.06
C VAL A 616 19.01 -11.29 -9.55
N LEU A 617 19.42 -10.06 -9.86
CA LEU A 617 19.59 -9.57 -11.21
C LEU A 617 21.06 -9.67 -11.62
N GLY A 618 21.37 -10.53 -12.58
CA GLY A 618 22.67 -10.61 -13.22
C GLY A 618 22.75 -9.70 -14.43
N ILE A 619 23.85 -8.97 -14.58
CA ILE A 619 24.14 -8.09 -15.72
C ILE A 619 25.53 -8.39 -16.25
N ALA A 620 25.68 -8.60 -17.56
CA ALA A 620 26.96 -8.78 -18.23
C ALA A 620 27.10 -7.84 -19.44
N ALA A 621 28.26 -7.22 -19.60
CA ALA A 621 28.59 -6.44 -20.79
C ALA A 621 28.83 -7.37 -22.00
N GLU A 622 28.61 -6.85 -23.21
CA GLU A 622 28.94 -7.57 -24.45
C GLU A 622 30.45 -7.61 -24.77
N GLY A 623 31.31 -7.00 -23.94
CA GLY A 623 32.77 -6.98 -24.13
C GLY A 623 33.55 -7.11 -22.82
N ALA A 624 34.88 -7.06 -22.89
CA ALA A 624 35.81 -7.28 -21.75
C ALA A 624 35.88 -6.11 -20.73
N GLY A 625 34.84 -5.28 -20.65
CA GLY A 625 34.72 -4.15 -19.73
C GLY A 625 33.85 -4.46 -18.51
N ASP A 626 33.76 -3.51 -17.59
CA ASP A 626 32.79 -3.60 -16.49
C ASP A 626 31.36 -3.61 -17.03
N PRO A 627 30.46 -4.48 -16.52
CA PRO A 627 29.07 -4.59 -17.00
C PRO A 627 28.30 -3.27 -16.97
N VAL A 628 28.62 -2.41 -16.00
CA VAL A 628 27.95 -1.14 -15.77
C VAL A 628 28.99 -0.09 -15.47
N ARG A 629 28.99 0.99 -16.25
CA ARG A 629 29.90 2.11 -16.03
C ARG A 629 29.59 2.82 -14.71
N ALA A 630 30.63 3.35 -14.06
CA ALA A 630 30.50 3.99 -12.75
C ALA A 630 29.51 5.18 -12.74
N ASP A 631 29.40 5.92 -13.86
CA ASP A 631 28.46 7.03 -14.02
C ASP A 631 26.98 6.60 -14.08
N ARG A 632 26.72 5.30 -14.34
CA ARG A 632 25.36 4.74 -14.47
C ARG A 632 24.94 3.84 -13.31
N LEU A 633 25.82 3.58 -12.34
CA LEU A 633 25.49 2.82 -11.12
C LEU A 633 24.30 3.40 -10.34
N PRO A 634 24.14 4.74 -10.20
CA PRO A 634 22.98 5.30 -9.49
C PRO A 634 21.64 5.00 -10.19
N LEU A 635 21.61 5.04 -11.53
CA LEU A 635 20.43 4.67 -12.30
C LEU A 635 20.08 3.19 -12.09
N LEU A 636 21.10 2.32 -12.08
CA LEU A 636 20.90 0.89 -11.84
C LEU A 636 20.34 0.63 -10.44
N ALA A 637 20.90 1.27 -9.41
CA ALA A 637 20.40 1.15 -8.05
C ALA A 637 18.93 1.56 -7.95
N GLY A 638 18.55 2.69 -8.57
CA GLY A 638 17.15 3.12 -8.63
C GLY A 638 16.23 2.10 -9.31
N LEU A 639 16.66 1.49 -10.41
CA LEU A 639 15.88 0.44 -11.09
C LEU A 639 15.74 -0.83 -10.25
N ILE A 640 16.79 -1.23 -9.54
CA ILE A 640 16.76 -2.37 -8.60
C ILE A 640 15.76 -2.13 -7.47
N ASP A 641 15.74 -0.92 -6.90
CA ASP A 641 14.80 -0.56 -5.84
C ASP A 641 13.35 -0.62 -6.34
N GLN A 642 13.07 -0.03 -7.50
CA GLN A 642 11.73 -0.08 -8.11
C GLN A 642 11.31 -1.53 -8.43
N ALA A 643 12.20 -2.33 -9.01
CA ALA A 643 11.94 -3.73 -9.30
C ALA A 643 11.68 -4.54 -8.01
N SER A 644 12.44 -4.28 -6.94
CA SER A 644 12.26 -4.94 -5.65
C SER A 644 10.90 -4.65 -5.03
N LEU A 645 10.44 -3.39 -5.08
CA LEU A 645 9.13 -2.99 -4.59
C LEU A 645 8.00 -3.67 -5.36
N VAL A 646 8.10 -3.74 -6.69
CA VAL A 646 7.07 -4.40 -7.52
C VAL A 646 7.04 -5.91 -7.27
N LEU A 647 8.19 -6.57 -7.19
CA LEU A 647 8.24 -8.00 -6.89
C LEU A 647 7.69 -8.32 -5.48
N GLU A 648 7.97 -7.47 -4.48
CA GLU A 648 7.38 -7.62 -3.14
C GLU A 648 5.86 -7.47 -3.19
N ARG A 649 5.35 -6.43 -3.89
CA ARG A 649 3.91 -6.22 -4.09
C ARG A 649 3.25 -7.45 -4.70
N LEU A 650 3.78 -7.95 -5.82
CA LEU A 650 3.22 -9.11 -6.53
C LEU A 650 3.24 -10.38 -5.65
N ARG A 651 4.30 -10.57 -4.85
CA ARG A 651 4.36 -11.68 -3.89
C ARG A 651 3.30 -11.54 -2.79
N LEU A 652 3.21 -10.36 -2.16
CA LEU A 652 2.24 -10.10 -1.10
C LEU A 652 0.80 -10.24 -1.61
N GLU A 653 0.52 -9.78 -2.83
CA GLU A 653 -0.79 -10.00 -3.48
C GLU A 653 -1.09 -11.48 -3.68
N SER A 654 -0.10 -12.29 -4.10
CA SER A 654 -0.27 -13.74 -4.22
C SER A 654 -0.53 -14.39 -2.86
N GLU A 655 0.24 -14.05 -1.84
CA GLU A 655 0.07 -14.56 -0.48
C GLU A 655 -1.31 -14.18 0.10
N MET A 656 -1.78 -12.96 -0.16
CA MET A 656 -3.11 -12.50 0.27
C MET A 656 -4.24 -13.27 -0.41
N ARG A 657 -4.13 -13.54 -1.73
CA ARG A 657 -5.12 -14.34 -2.47
C ARG A 657 -5.24 -15.75 -1.88
N ASP A 658 -4.13 -16.37 -1.50
CA ASP A 658 -4.13 -17.70 -0.89
C ASP A 658 -4.82 -17.69 0.49
N VAL A 659 -4.54 -16.68 1.31
CA VAL A 659 -5.17 -16.52 2.64
C VAL A 659 -6.68 -16.27 2.50
N GLU A 660 -7.10 -15.46 1.53
CA GLU A 660 -8.51 -15.17 1.28
C GLU A 660 -9.27 -16.40 0.78
N ALA A 661 -8.67 -17.20 -0.09
CA ALA A 661 -9.24 -18.48 -0.54
C ALA A 661 -9.48 -19.43 0.65
N VAL A 662 -8.52 -19.53 1.58
CA VAL A 662 -8.66 -20.35 2.79
C VAL A 662 -9.75 -19.81 3.71
N ARG A 663 -9.79 -18.49 3.95
CA ARG A 663 -10.82 -17.86 4.79
C ARG A 663 -12.24 -18.03 4.23
N THR A 664 -12.39 -17.92 2.91
CA THR A 664 -13.67 -18.11 2.23
C THR A 664 -14.16 -19.55 2.41
N ARG A 665 -13.27 -20.53 2.21
CA ARG A 665 -13.57 -21.94 2.45
C ARG A 665 -14.02 -22.20 3.90
N ASP A 666 -13.30 -21.65 4.88
CA ASP A 666 -13.61 -21.86 6.29
C ASP A 666 -14.93 -21.19 6.71
N ARG A 667 -15.25 -20.00 6.16
CA ARG A 667 -16.56 -19.34 6.37
C ARG A 667 -17.71 -20.16 5.80
N LEU A 668 -17.58 -20.63 4.56
CA LEU A 668 -18.60 -21.48 3.95
C LEU A 668 -18.82 -22.74 4.80
N ARG A 669 -17.74 -23.42 5.20
CA ARG A 669 -17.81 -24.59 6.08
C ARG A 669 -18.52 -24.31 7.41
N ALA A 670 -18.25 -23.17 8.05
CA ALA A 670 -18.90 -22.78 9.30
C ALA A 670 -20.40 -22.46 9.11
N ALA A 671 -20.75 -21.75 8.05
CA ALA A 671 -22.14 -21.46 7.70
C ALA A 671 -22.94 -22.74 7.42
N LEU A 672 -22.34 -23.69 6.69
CA LEU A 672 -22.91 -25.03 6.45
C LEU A 672 -23.19 -25.76 7.75
N LEU A 673 -22.21 -25.87 8.65
CA LEU A 673 -22.35 -26.59 9.93
C LEU A 673 -23.43 -25.97 10.83
N SER A 674 -23.55 -24.65 10.85
CA SER A 674 -24.55 -23.94 11.65
C SER A 674 -25.97 -24.18 11.15
N SER A 675 -26.18 -24.11 9.83
CA SER A 675 -27.49 -24.34 9.19
C SER A 675 -27.97 -25.78 9.40
N VAL A 676 -27.07 -26.76 9.17
CA VAL A 676 -27.37 -28.19 9.35
C VAL A 676 -27.77 -28.52 10.79
N SER A 677 -27.11 -27.89 11.78
CA SER A 677 -27.42 -28.11 13.19
C SER A 677 -28.82 -27.61 13.57
N HIS A 678 -29.28 -26.51 12.96
CA HIS A 678 -30.60 -25.97 13.20
C HIS A 678 -31.70 -26.83 12.56
N ASP A 679 -31.49 -27.24 11.30
CA ASP A 679 -32.47 -28.00 10.53
C ASP A 679 -32.62 -29.47 10.98
N LEU A 680 -31.60 -30.03 11.65
CA LEU A 680 -31.72 -31.32 12.33
C LEU A 680 -32.48 -31.21 13.67
N ARG A 681 -32.33 -30.09 14.38
CA ARG A 681 -32.90 -29.91 15.73
C ARG A 681 -34.43 -29.87 15.70
N THR A 682 -35.01 -29.20 14.70
CA THR A 682 -36.47 -29.02 14.58
C THR A 682 -37.24 -30.35 14.45
N PRO A 683 -36.97 -31.23 13.45
CA PRO A 683 -37.64 -32.52 13.34
C PRO A 683 -37.29 -33.46 14.50
N LEU A 684 -36.07 -33.41 15.03
CA LEU A 684 -35.68 -34.21 16.20
C LEU A 684 -36.48 -33.81 17.45
N THR A 685 -36.72 -32.51 17.66
CA THR A 685 -37.55 -32.02 18.77
C THR A 685 -38.99 -32.49 18.64
N ALA A 686 -39.54 -32.50 17.41
CA ALA A 686 -40.88 -33.02 17.14
C ALA A 686 -40.99 -34.54 17.38
N VAL A 687 -39.95 -35.30 17.00
CA VAL A 687 -39.87 -36.75 17.28
C VAL A 687 -39.80 -37.01 18.78
N ILE A 688 -39.00 -36.27 19.54
CA ILE A 688 -38.87 -36.42 21.00
C ILE A 688 -40.20 -36.07 21.68
N ALA A 689 -40.84 -34.96 21.31
CA ALA A 689 -42.12 -34.56 21.90
C ALA A 689 -43.24 -35.59 21.65
N ALA A 690 -43.35 -36.09 20.41
CA ALA A 690 -44.34 -37.12 20.08
C ALA A 690 -44.04 -38.48 20.76
N ALA A 691 -42.75 -38.79 20.99
CA ALA A 691 -42.33 -40.00 21.70
C ALA A 691 -42.63 -39.92 23.21
N ASP A 692 -42.43 -38.75 23.83
CA ASP A 692 -42.79 -38.51 25.23
C ASP A 692 -44.30 -38.60 25.46
N GLU A 693 -45.13 -38.10 24.54
CA GLU A 693 -46.60 -38.24 24.62
C GLU A 693 -47.07 -39.69 24.45
N LEU A 694 -46.40 -40.49 23.60
CA LEU A 694 -46.68 -41.93 23.48
C LEU A 694 -46.47 -42.70 24.80
N GLY A 695 -45.56 -42.24 25.65
CA GLY A 695 -45.37 -42.77 27.01
C GLY A 695 -46.56 -42.53 27.95
N HIS A 696 -47.46 -41.59 27.60
CA HIS A 696 -48.63 -41.20 28.41
C HIS A 696 -49.96 -41.69 27.83
N GLY A 697 -49.97 -42.29 26.63
CA GLY A 697 -51.14 -42.90 26.00
C GLY A 697 -50.93 -43.22 24.52
N ASP A 698 -51.36 -44.39 24.07
CA ASP A 698 -51.11 -44.88 22.71
C ASP A 698 -52.15 -44.33 21.73
N THR A 699 -51.75 -43.38 20.87
CA THR A 699 -52.59 -42.91 19.75
C THR A 699 -51.89 -43.14 18.41
N PRO A 700 -52.58 -43.72 17.41
CA PRO A 700 -52.03 -43.95 16.07
C PRO A 700 -51.47 -42.69 15.41
N GLN A 701 -52.01 -41.50 15.73
CA GLN A 701 -51.51 -40.22 15.25
C GLN A 701 -50.07 -39.91 15.70
N LEU A 702 -49.69 -40.18 16.95
CA LEU A 702 -48.35 -39.87 17.46
C LEU A 702 -47.28 -40.74 16.81
N ALA A 703 -47.57 -42.04 16.65
CA ALA A 703 -46.70 -42.97 15.93
C ALA A 703 -46.53 -42.59 14.45
N ALA A 704 -47.60 -42.07 13.82
CA ALA A 704 -47.54 -41.55 12.46
C ALA A 704 -46.65 -40.29 12.36
N THR A 705 -46.73 -39.37 13.34
CA THR A 705 -45.89 -38.17 13.41
C THR A 705 -44.41 -38.51 13.55
N ILE A 706 -44.05 -39.42 14.48
CA ILE A 706 -42.66 -39.90 14.62
C ILE A 706 -42.15 -40.50 13.31
N LYS A 707 -42.96 -41.37 12.67
CA LYS A 707 -42.56 -42.02 11.42
C LYS A 707 -42.38 -41.03 10.28
N ALA A 708 -43.23 -40.00 10.21
CA ALA A 708 -43.15 -38.95 9.20
C ALA A 708 -41.90 -38.07 9.40
N GLU A 709 -41.64 -37.62 10.63
CA GLU A 709 -40.49 -36.76 10.93
C GLU A 709 -39.16 -37.52 10.89
N ALA A 710 -39.11 -38.79 11.31
CA ALA A 710 -37.93 -39.65 11.13
C ALA A 710 -37.62 -39.90 9.64
N ALA A 711 -38.65 -40.14 8.81
CA ALA A 711 -38.47 -40.26 7.37
C ALA A 711 -37.99 -38.95 6.73
N ARG A 712 -38.47 -37.79 7.21
CA ARG A 712 -38.01 -36.46 6.79
C ARG A 712 -36.54 -36.25 7.16
N LEU A 713 -36.15 -36.58 8.39
CA LEU A 713 -34.78 -36.44 8.90
C LEU A 713 -33.80 -37.36 8.15
N ASN A 714 -34.21 -38.59 7.84
CA ASN A 714 -33.40 -39.51 7.04
C ASN A 714 -33.17 -39.00 5.61
N ARG A 715 -34.21 -38.44 4.96
CA ARG A 715 -34.06 -37.78 3.65
C ARG A 715 -33.13 -36.57 3.73
N PHE A 716 -33.23 -35.77 4.78
CA PHE A 716 -32.36 -34.60 4.97
C PHE A 716 -30.88 -35.00 5.12
N VAL A 717 -30.59 -36.03 5.92
CA VAL A 717 -29.22 -36.55 6.10
C VAL A 717 -28.68 -37.14 4.80
N ALA A 718 -29.49 -37.87 4.04
CA ALA A 718 -29.09 -38.38 2.72
C ALA A 718 -28.74 -37.25 1.76
N ASN A 719 -29.62 -36.25 1.64
CA ASN A 719 -29.41 -35.06 0.82
C ASN A 719 -28.13 -34.29 1.20
N LEU A 720 -27.82 -34.19 2.50
CA LEU A 720 -26.60 -33.56 3.00
C LEU A 720 -25.34 -34.32 2.58
N LEU A 721 -25.36 -35.65 2.74
CA LEU A 721 -24.23 -36.51 2.39
C LEU A 721 -23.97 -36.50 0.89
N ASP A 722 -25.02 -36.46 0.08
CA ASP A 722 -24.87 -36.39 -1.36
C ASP A 722 -24.31 -35.03 -1.81
N MET A 723 -24.76 -33.92 -1.21
CA MET A 723 -24.18 -32.60 -1.47
C MET A 723 -22.70 -32.54 -1.08
N ALA A 724 -22.34 -33.07 0.09
CA ALA A 724 -20.94 -33.12 0.54
C ALA A 724 -20.05 -33.96 -0.38
N ARG A 725 -20.60 -35.03 -0.99
CA ARG A 725 -19.90 -35.85 -1.98
C ARG A 725 -19.72 -35.13 -3.31
N VAL A 726 -20.70 -34.34 -3.75
CA VAL A 726 -20.60 -33.52 -4.97
C VAL A 726 -19.53 -32.43 -4.79
N GLU A 727 -19.55 -31.68 -3.68
CA GLU A 727 -18.55 -30.64 -3.41
C GLU A 727 -17.12 -31.19 -3.30
N ALA A 728 -16.97 -32.41 -2.78
CA ALA A 728 -15.69 -33.09 -2.70
C ALA A 728 -15.24 -33.74 -4.03
N GLY A 729 -16.05 -33.66 -5.10
CA GLY A 729 -15.80 -34.34 -6.38
C GLY A 729 -15.77 -35.87 -6.28
N ALA A 730 -16.39 -36.44 -5.24
CA ALA A 730 -16.31 -37.86 -4.90
C ALA A 730 -17.56 -38.66 -5.31
N LEU A 731 -18.53 -38.04 -5.99
CA LEU A 731 -19.75 -38.68 -6.47
C LEU A 731 -19.43 -39.64 -7.63
N LYS A 732 -19.78 -40.93 -7.49
CA LYS A 732 -19.67 -41.94 -8.56
C LYS A 732 -21.01 -42.06 -9.27
N LEU A 733 -21.04 -41.81 -10.57
CA LEU A 733 -22.25 -41.87 -11.40
C LEU A 733 -22.41 -43.25 -12.04
N ALA A 734 -23.60 -43.84 -11.90
CA ALA A 734 -24.00 -45.07 -12.59
C ALA A 734 -24.84 -44.71 -13.82
N VAL A 735 -24.18 -44.21 -14.87
CA VAL A 735 -24.87 -43.70 -16.08
C VAL A 735 -25.36 -44.83 -16.95
N GLU A 736 -26.67 -44.92 -17.16
CA GLU A 736 -27.34 -45.88 -18.05
C GLU A 736 -28.43 -45.22 -18.93
N PRO A 737 -28.90 -45.87 -20.01
CA PRO A 737 -30.05 -45.40 -20.79
C PRO A 737 -31.34 -45.43 -19.98
N VAL A 738 -32.01 -44.28 -19.83
CA VAL A 738 -33.24 -44.10 -19.06
C VAL A 738 -34.36 -43.60 -19.96
N ASP A 739 -35.55 -44.19 -19.83
CA ASP A 739 -36.79 -43.70 -20.44
C ASP A 739 -37.39 -42.60 -19.54
N LEU A 740 -37.55 -41.39 -20.09
CA LEU A 740 -38.09 -40.27 -19.34
C LEU A 740 -39.56 -40.45 -18.96
N SER A 741 -40.34 -41.20 -19.74
CA SER A 741 -41.74 -41.48 -19.45
C SER A 741 -41.86 -42.34 -18.18
N ASP A 742 -41.05 -43.40 -18.10
CA ASP A 742 -40.99 -44.28 -16.93
C ASP A 742 -40.43 -43.56 -15.70
N ALA A 743 -39.36 -42.77 -15.87
CA ALA A 743 -38.75 -42.00 -14.79
C ALA A 743 -39.73 -41.00 -14.17
N VAL A 744 -40.48 -40.27 -15.01
CA VAL A 744 -41.50 -39.31 -14.56
C VAL A 744 -42.68 -40.02 -13.89
N ALA A 745 -43.16 -41.12 -14.45
CA ALA A 745 -44.25 -41.90 -13.85
C ALA A 745 -43.85 -42.45 -12.47
N GLY A 746 -42.63 -42.96 -12.32
CA GLY A 746 -42.07 -43.42 -11.05
C GLY A 746 -41.97 -42.29 -10.01
N ALA A 747 -41.40 -41.14 -10.39
CA ALA A 747 -41.28 -39.99 -9.50
C ALA A 747 -42.63 -39.42 -9.08
N ALA A 748 -43.61 -39.33 -10.00
CA ALA A 748 -44.97 -38.88 -9.70
C ALA A 748 -45.70 -39.83 -8.73
N HIS A 749 -45.49 -41.15 -8.86
CA HIS A 749 -46.04 -42.14 -7.93
C HIS A 749 -45.50 -41.94 -6.50
N ASP A 750 -44.20 -41.73 -6.37
CA ASP A 750 -43.54 -41.54 -5.08
C ASP A 750 -43.88 -40.17 -4.45
N ALA A 751 -44.10 -39.14 -5.27
CA ALA A 751 -44.51 -37.79 -4.85
C ALA A 751 -46.02 -37.66 -4.56
N ARG A 752 -46.83 -38.71 -4.69
CA ARG A 752 -48.31 -38.66 -4.59
C ARG A 752 -48.87 -37.95 -3.35
N ARG A 753 -48.15 -38.00 -2.22
CA ARG A 753 -48.56 -37.32 -0.97
C ARG A 753 -48.32 -35.81 -1.03
N SER A 754 -47.23 -35.38 -1.66
CA SER A 754 -46.92 -33.97 -1.84
C SER A 754 -47.79 -33.32 -2.92
N LEU A 755 -48.29 -34.14 -3.86
CA LEU A 755 -49.18 -33.74 -4.96
C LEU A 755 -50.67 -33.89 -4.60
N GLU A 756 -51.00 -34.27 -3.36
CA GLU A 756 -52.37 -34.48 -2.92
C GLU A 756 -53.17 -33.17 -3.00
N GLY A 757 -54.28 -33.17 -3.73
CA GLY A 757 -55.08 -31.96 -3.98
C GLY A 757 -54.73 -31.21 -5.28
N HIS A 758 -53.80 -31.70 -6.09
CA HIS A 758 -53.48 -31.16 -7.42
C HIS A 758 -53.83 -32.16 -8.53
N ALA A 759 -54.29 -31.65 -9.68
CA ALA A 759 -54.41 -32.47 -10.87
C ALA A 759 -53.03 -32.61 -11.53
N VAL A 760 -52.51 -33.84 -11.66
CA VAL A 760 -51.18 -34.08 -12.25
C VAL A 760 -51.35 -34.55 -13.70
N ARG A 761 -50.85 -33.75 -14.65
CA ARG A 761 -50.85 -34.11 -16.09
C ARG A 761 -49.44 -34.44 -16.54
N LEU A 762 -49.24 -35.69 -16.98
CA LEU A 762 -47.99 -36.14 -17.58
C LEU A 762 -48.11 -36.03 -19.11
N ASP A 763 -47.47 -35.03 -19.69
CA ASP A 763 -47.36 -34.79 -21.13
C ASP A 763 -45.92 -35.08 -21.59
N VAL A 764 -45.54 -36.35 -21.42
CA VAL A 764 -44.23 -36.88 -21.84
C VAL A 764 -44.51 -37.94 -22.91
N PRO A 765 -44.24 -37.64 -24.20
CA PRO A 765 -44.50 -38.59 -25.27
C PRO A 765 -43.66 -39.87 -25.10
N PRO A 766 -44.25 -41.07 -25.24
CA PRO A 766 -43.55 -42.34 -25.05
C PRO A 766 -42.56 -42.66 -26.17
N ASP A 767 -42.57 -41.91 -27.27
CA ASP A 767 -41.65 -42.00 -28.40
C ASP A 767 -40.40 -41.10 -28.25
N LEU A 768 -40.20 -40.50 -27.08
CA LEU A 768 -38.97 -39.76 -26.78
C LEU A 768 -37.76 -40.69 -26.73
N PRO A 769 -36.60 -40.28 -27.27
CA PRO A 769 -35.37 -41.08 -27.17
C PRO A 769 -34.94 -41.29 -25.71
N LEU A 770 -34.19 -42.38 -25.45
CA LEU A 770 -33.59 -42.61 -24.13
C LEU A 770 -32.49 -41.58 -23.82
N VAL A 771 -32.32 -41.24 -22.55
CA VAL A 771 -31.23 -40.36 -22.06
C VAL A 771 -30.19 -41.14 -21.27
N ARG A 772 -28.91 -40.77 -21.38
CA ARG A 772 -27.85 -41.26 -20.52
C ARG A 772 -27.85 -40.45 -19.22
N ALA A 773 -28.34 -41.05 -18.15
CA ALA A 773 -28.38 -40.45 -16.82
C ALA A 773 -28.15 -41.52 -15.75
N ASP A 774 -27.86 -41.10 -14.52
CA ASP A 774 -27.97 -41.99 -13.37
C ASP A 774 -29.45 -42.03 -12.93
N PRO A 775 -30.14 -43.17 -13.01
CA PRO A 775 -31.58 -43.25 -12.75
C PRO A 775 -31.94 -42.86 -11.31
N GLN A 776 -31.07 -43.15 -10.34
CA GLN A 776 -31.34 -42.83 -8.95
C GLN A 776 -31.23 -41.31 -8.71
N LEU A 777 -30.19 -40.68 -9.26
CA LEU A 777 -30.01 -39.23 -9.14
C LEU A 777 -31.04 -38.45 -9.95
N LEU A 778 -31.42 -38.95 -11.13
CA LEU A 778 -32.49 -38.36 -11.94
C LEU A 778 -33.84 -38.47 -11.22
N HIS A 779 -34.16 -39.63 -10.63
CA HIS A 779 -35.35 -39.81 -9.79
C HIS A 779 -35.37 -38.83 -8.61
N HIS A 780 -34.23 -38.62 -7.95
CA HIS A 780 -34.10 -37.60 -6.91
C HIS A 780 -34.32 -36.17 -7.42
N CYS A 781 -33.83 -35.83 -8.63
CA CYS A 781 -34.11 -34.52 -9.22
C CYS A 781 -35.61 -34.32 -9.42
N LEU A 782 -36.28 -35.30 -10.04
CA LEU A 782 -37.72 -35.26 -10.33
C LEU A 782 -38.55 -35.19 -9.05
N LEU A 783 -38.22 -35.99 -8.04
CA LEU A 783 -38.88 -35.93 -6.73
C LEU A 783 -38.77 -34.55 -6.10
N ASN A 784 -37.60 -33.92 -6.11
CA ASN A 784 -37.43 -32.58 -5.54
C ASN A 784 -38.21 -31.51 -6.31
N LEU A 785 -38.27 -31.61 -7.65
CA LEU A 785 -39.04 -30.69 -8.48
C LEU A 785 -40.56 -30.86 -8.27
N LEU A 786 -41.05 -32.10 -8.19
CA LEU A 786 -42.46 -32.41 -7.95
C LEU A 786 -42.90 -32.05 -6.51
N ASP A 787 -42.06 -32.31 -5.51
CA ASP A 787 -42.29 -31.87 -4.13
C ASP A 787 -42.36 -30.33 -4.04
N ASN A 788 -41.53 -29.64 -4.83
CA ASN A 788 -41.55 -28.19 -4.91
C ASN A 788 -42.86 -27.68 -5.55
N ALA A 789 -43.25 -28.27 -6.69
CA ALA A 789 -44.49 -27.93 -7.38
C ALA A 789 -45.73 -28.14 -6.49
N GLY A 790 -45.83 -29.27 -5.79
CA GLY A 790 -46.96 -29.56 -4.89
C GLY A 790 -47.01 -28.69 -3.64
N ARG A 791 -45.86 -28.17 -3.16
CA ARG A 791 -45.82 -27.30 -1.98
C ARG A 791 -46.11 -25.83 -2.30
N TYR A 792 -45.64 -25.34 -3.44
CA TYR A 792 -45.73 -23.92 -3.78
C TYR A 792 -46.82 -23.60 -4.80
N GLY A 793 -47.35 -24.60 -5.51
CA GLY A 793 -48.55 -24.44 -6.33
C GLY A 793 -49.78 -24.14 -5.49
N ASP A 794 -50.72 -23.35 -6.01
CA ASP A 794 -51.96 -23.06 -5.30
C ASP A 794 -52.85 -24.31 -5.22
N PRO A 795 -53.51 -24.59 -4.07
CA PRO A 795 -54.32 -25.81 -3.92
C PRO A 795 -55.40 -25.95 -4.99
N GLY A 796 -55.57 -27.16 -5.55
CA GLY A 796 -56.58 -27.44 -6.59
C GLY A 796 -56.14 -27.13 -8.02
N THR A 797 -54.94 -26.58 -8.21
CA THR A 797 -54.40 -26.27 -9.54
C THR A 797 -53.71 -27.48 -10.22
N GLU A 798 -53.51 -27.38 -11.53
CA GLU A 798 -52.86 -28.42 -12.34
C GLU A 798 -51.32 -28.30 -12.28
N ILE A 799 -50.64 -29.43 -12.02
CA ILE A 799 -49.19 -29.57 -12.16
C ILE A 799 -48.93 -30.36 -13.45
N VAL A 800 -48.17 -29.76 -14.37
CA VAL A 800 -47.88 -30.35 -15.68
C VAL A 800 -46.42 -30.75 -15.75
N VAL A 801 -46.15 -32.01 -16.14
CA VAL A 801 -44.81 -32.46 -16.50
C VAL A 801 -44.74 -32.63 -18.00
N GLU A 802 -43.93 -31.83 -18.68
CA GLU A 802 -43.85 -31.76 -20.14
C GLU A 802 -42.48 -32.22 -20.64
N GLY A 803 -42.48 -33.21 -21.54
CA GLY A 803 -41.30 -33.68 -22.27
C GLY A 803 -41.33 -33.20 -23.72
N ARG A 804 -40.25 -32.55 -24.18
CA ARG A 804 -40.10 -32.07 -25.56
C ARG A 804 -38.69 -32.36 -26.08
N HIS A 805 -38.59 -32.78 -27.34
CA HIS A 805 -37.32 -32.90 -28.05
C HIS A 805 -37.28 -31.86 -29.18
N HIS A 806 -36.39 -30.87 -29.09
CA HIS A 806 -36.29 -29.78 -30.08
C HIS A 806 -34.82 -29.39 -30.31
N TYR A 807 -34.42 -29.21 -31.57
CA TYR A 807 -33.07 -28.75 -31.96
C TYR A 807 -31.91 -29.63 -31.45
N GLY A 808 -32.15 -30.92 -31.25
CA GLY A 808 -31.13 -31.86 -30.76
C GLY A 808 -30.90 -31.82 -29.25
N GLU A 809 -31.73 -31.09 -28.51
CA GLU A 809 -31.81 -31.12 -27.05
C GLU A 809 -33.14 -31.70 -26.62
N MET A 810 -33.13 -32.42 -25.50
CA MET A 810 -34.34 -32.90 -24.85
C MET A 810 -34.57 -32.10 -23.58
N ARG A 811 -35.80 -31.65 -23.39
CA ARG A 811 -36.21 -30.82 -22.26
C ARG A 811 -37.34 -31.50 -21.51
N LEU A 812 -37.19 -31.54 -20.19
CA LEU A 812 -38.20 -32.04 -19.28
C LEU A 812 -38.52 -30.93 -18.29
N SER A 813 -39.75 -30.43 -18.35
CA SER A 813 -40.22 -29.29 -17.57
C SER A 813 -41.27 -29.71 -16.56
N VAL A 814 -41.14 -29.25 -15.32
CA VAL A 814 -42.18 -29.35 -14.29
C VAL A 814 -42.77 -27.95 -14.11
N LEU A 815 -44.06 -27.81 -14.41
CA LEU A 815 -44.78 -26.54 -14.36
C LEU A 815 -45.86 -26.60 -13.28
N ASP A 816 -45.83 -25.64 -12.37
CA ASP A 816 -46.85 -25.43 -11.34
C ASP A 816 -47.71 -24.19 -11.63
N GLN A 817 -48.76 -23.96 -10.84
CA GLN A 817 -49.57 -22.74 -10.87
C GLN A 817 -49.57 -22.12 -9.46
N GLY A 818 -48.42 -21.58 -9.06
CA GLY A 818 -48.23 -20.82 -7.83
C GLY A 818 -47.91 -19.34 -8.06
N PRO A 819 -47.35 -18.64 -7.06
CA PRO A 819 -47.03 -17.20 -7.14
C PRO A 819 -45.91 -16.85 -8.13
N GLY A 820 -45.25 -17.87 -8.72
CA GLY A 820 -44.10 -17.68 -9.61
C GLY A 820 -42.82 -17.27 -8.89
N LEU A 821 -41.83 -16.88 -9.69
CA LEU A 821 -40.49 -16.46 -9.29
C LEU A 821 -40.35 -14.93 -9.43
N PRO A 822 -39.64 -14.25 -8.52
CA PRO A 822 -39.36 -12.82 -8.68
C PRO A 822 -38.55 -12.54 -9.96
N PRO A 823 -38.99 -11.60 -10.82
CA PRO A 823 -38.33 -11.34 -12.10
C PRO A 823 -36.90 -10.84 -11.91
N GLY A 824 -35.96 -11.40 -12.68
CA GLY A 824 -34.52 -11.09 -12.61
C GLY A 824 -33.76 -11.79 -11.49
N ARG A 825 -34.43 -12.66 -10.71
CA ARG A 825 -33.83 -13.46 -9.62
C ARG A 825 -34.04 -14.96 -9.81
N GLU A 826 -34.38 -15.40 -11.02
CA GLU A 826 -34.72 -16.79 -11.34
C GLU A 826 -33.54 -17.75 -11.15
N GLY A 827 -32.30 -17.28 -11.38
CA GLY A 827 -31.08 -18.09 -11.16
C GLY A 827 -30.75 -18.31 -9.69
N GLU A 828 -31.24 -17.44 -8.81
CA GLU A 828 -30.92 -17.46 -7.38
C GLU A 828 -31.67 -18.56 -6.62
N VAL A 829 -32.74 -19.12 -7.20
CA VAL A 829 -33.54 -20.21 -6.60
C VAL A 829 -32.72 -21.49 -6.39
N PHE A 830 -31.62 -21.64 -7.12
CA PHE A 830 -30.73 -22.79 -7.05
C PHE A 830 -29.54 -22.58 -6.09
N GLU A 831 -29.44 -21.42 -5.43
CA GLU A 831 -28.41 -21.19 -4.43
C GLU A 831 -28.72 -21.94 -3.12
N THR A 832 -27.68 -22.48 -2.51
CA THR A 832 -27.79 -23.27 -1.29
C THR A 832 -28.35 -22.42 -0.15
N PHE A 833 -29.41 -22.89 0.51
CA PHE A 833 -30.09 -22.23 1.65
C PHE A 833 -30.82 -20.91 1.33
N ARG A 834 -30.98 -20.55 0.06
CA ARG A 834 -31.67 -19.31 -0.32
C ARG A 834 -33.19 -19.52 -0.31
N ARG A 835 -33.91 -18.60 0.34
CA ARG A 835 -35.39 -18.53 0.35
C ARG A 835 -35.79 -17.11 -0.03
N PHE A 836 -36.85 -16.96 -0.82
CA PHE A 836 -37.40 -15.64 -1.12
C PHE A 836 -38.30 -15.17 0.03
N GLU A 837 -37.99 -14.00 0.60
CA GLU A 837 -38.79 -13.33 1.62
C GLU A 837 -40.13 -12.88 1.02
N GLY A 838 -41.25 -13.23 1.67
CA GLY A 838 -42.61 -12.89 1.19
C GLY A 838 -43.56 -14.09 0.98
N SER A 839 -43.10 -15.33 1.17
CA SER A 839 -43.97 -16.51 1.23
C SER A 839 -44.50 -16.73 2.66
N ASP A 840 -45.43 -15.89 3.11
CA ASP A 840 -46.08 -15.92 4.44
C ASP A 840 -46.93 -17.19 4.71
N ARG A 841 -46.89 -18.19 3.81
CA ARG A 841 -47.47 -19.51 4.09
C ARG A 841 -46.41 -20.35 4.81
N ALA A 842 -46.75 -20.83 6.01
CA ALA A 842 -45.95 -21.68 6.90
C ALA A 842 -45.59 -23.06 6.28
N ILE A 843 -44.87 -23.07 5.16
CA ILE A 843 -44.50 -24.26 4.41
C ILE A 843 -43.01 -24.52 4.66
N GLY A 844 -42.73 -25.45 5.57
CA GLY A 844 -41.37 -25.82 5.99
C GLY A 844 -40.58 -26.53 4.88
N GLY A 845 -39.57 -25.85 4.35
CA GLY A 845 -38.59 -26.39 3.40
C GLY A 845 -37.18 -25.87 3.70
N THR A 846 -36.16 -26.70 3.46
CA THR A 846 -34.77 -26.49 3.90
C THR A 846 -33.92 -25.63 2.94
N GLY A 847 -34.50 -25.14 1.84
CA GLY A 847 -33.76 -24.37 0.82
C GLY A 847 -32.65 -25.16 0.10
N LEU A 848 -32.59 -26.48 0.28
CA LEU A 848 -31.57 -27.36 -0.31
C LEU A 848 -32.06 -28.13 -1.53
N GLY A 849 -33.37 -28.34 -1.68
CA GLY A 849 -33.93 -29.21 -2.73
C GLY A 849 -33.52 -28.79 -4.14
N LEU A 850 -33.70 -27.52 -4.49
CA LEU A 850 -33.34 -26.99 -5.82
C LEU A 850 -31.82 -26.93 -6.04
N ALA A 851 -31.04 -26.59 -5.00
CA ALA A 851 -29.58 -26.60 -5.08
C ALA A 851 -29.04 -28.02 -5.38
N ILE A 852 -29.67 -29.07 -4.82
CA ILE A 852 -29.33 -30.47 -5.10
C ILE A 852 -29.71 -30.85 -6.54
N VAL A 853 -30.87 -30.42 -7.03
CA VAL A 853 -31.26 -30.64 -8.44
C VAL A 853 -30.20 -30.07 -9.37
N LYS A 854 -29.71 -28.86 -9.11
CA LYS A 854 -28.63 -28.24 -9.89
C LYS A 854 -27.33 -29.04 -9.80
N ALA A 855 -26.89 -29.38 -8.58
CA ALA A 855 -25.66 -30.13 -8.36
C ALA A 855 -25.67 -31.51 -9.06
N PHE A 856 -26.78 -32.24 -8.99
CA PHE A 856 -26.93 -33.53 -9.67
C PHE A 856 -27.07 -33.39 -11.18
N ALA A 857 -27.81 -32.39 -11.66
CA ALA A 857 -27.92 -32.10 -13.09
C ALA A 857 -26.53 -31.82 -13.69
N GLU A 858 -25.77 -30.91 -13.08
CA GLU A 858 -24.43 -30.54 -13.54
C GLU A 858 -23.46 -31.74 -13.46
N ALA A 859 -23.52 -32.54 -12.39
CA ALA A 859 -22.71 -33.75 -12.26
C ALA A 859 -23.00 -34.76 -13.38
N MET A 860 -24.26 -34.90 -13.80
CA MET A 860 -24.67 -35.75 -14.92
C MET A 860 -24.45 -35.11 -16.31
N GLY A 861 -23.93 -33.88 -16.38
CA GLY A 861 -23.73 -33.15 -17.64
C GLY A 861 -25.00 -32.54 -18.24
N MET A 862 -26.06 -32.41 -17.44
CA MET A 862 -27.31 -31.71 -17.78
C MET A 862 -27.27 -30.26 -17.31
N ALA A 863 -28.16 -29.44 -17.86
CA ALA A 863 -28.44 -28.11 -17.33
C ALA A 863 -29.81 -28.08 -16.63
N VAL A 864 -29.96 -27.25 -15.61
CA VAL A 864 -31.26 -26.94 -15.01
C VAL A 864 -31.51 -25.44 -15.08
N THR A 865 -32.74 -25.05 -15.37
CA THR A 865 -33.17 -23.65 -15.43
C THR A 865 -34.52 -23.48 -14.74
N ALA A 866 -34.78 -22.27 -14.24
CA ALA A 866 -36.05 -21.88 -13.67
C ALA A 866 -36.53 -20.62 -14.39
N ALA A 867 -37.82 -20.55 -14.69
CA ALA A 867 -38.45 -19.40 -15.32
C ALA A 867 -39.89 -19.24 -14.83
N ASN A 868 -40.46 -18.05 -14.97
CA ASN A 868 -41.90 -17.89 -14.86
C ASN A 868 -42.60 -18.52 -16.06
N ARG A 869 -43.81 -19.03 -15.84
CA ARG A 869 -44.60 -19.63 -16.91
C ARG A 869 -44.93 -18.61 -18.01
N PRO A 870 -44.83 -19.01 -19.29
CA PRO A 870 -45.18 -18.14 -20.41
C PRO A 870 -46.70 -18.04 -20.62
N ASP A 871 -47.47 -19.01 -20.12
CA ASP A 871 -48.90 -19.21 -20.35
C ASP A 871 -49.81 -18.80 -19.19
N GLY A 872 -49.25 -18.29 -18.08
CA GLY A 872 -50.02 -17.87 -16.90
C GLY A 872 -49.14 -17.58 -15.68
N GLU A 873 -49.76 -17.53 -14.50
CA GLU A 873 -49.07 -17.44 -13.21
C GLU A 873 -48.49 -18.82 -12.82
N GLY A 874 -47.29 -18.82 -12.23
CA GLY A 874 -46.58 -20.04 -11.80
C GLY A 874 -45.13 -20.11 -12.26
N ALA A 875 -44.43 -21.15 -11.80
CA ALA A 875 -43.04 -21.40 -12.18
C ALA A 875 -42.90 -22.61 -13.10
N ALA A 876 -41.84 -22.60 -13.91
CA ALA A 876 -41.41 -23.69 -14.77
C ALA A 876 -39.94 -24.03 -14.46
N PHE A 877 -39.70 -25.26 -14.04
CA PHE A 877 -38.35 -25.79 -13.81
C PHE A 877 -38.01 -26.80 -14.89
N THR A 878 -36.96 -26.53 -15.67
CA THR A 878 -36.62 -27.32 -16.85
C THR A 878 -35.24 -27.96 -16.70
N LEU A 879 -35.21 -29.29 -16.82
CA LEU A 879 -33.99 -30.08 -17.03
C LEU A 879 -33.73 -30.20 -18.53
N THR A 880 -32.52 -29.81 -18.95
CA THR A 880 -32.08 -29.85 -20.34
C THR A 880 -30.97 -30.89 -20.51
N PHE A 881 -31.26 -31.87 -21.36
CA PHE A 881 -30.35 -32.93 -21.76
C PHE A 881 -29.72 -32.54 -23.12
N PRO A 882 -28.41 -32.24 -23.16
CA PRO A 882 -27.74 -31.92 -24.42
C PRO A 882 -27.67 -33.15 -25.34
N ALA A 883 -27.45 -32.92 -26.64
CA ALA A 883 -27.37 -33.97 -27.66
C ALA A 883 -26.44 -35.14 -27.31
N ALA A 884 -25.36 -34.89 -26.55
CA ALA A 884 -24.39 -35.90 -26.12
C ALA A 884 -24.96 -36.93 -25.13
N LEU A 885 -26.03 -36.58 -24.41
CA LEU A 885 -26.72 -37.47 -23.47
C LEU A 885 -27.89 -38.21 -24.12
N ILE A 886 -28.28 -37.88 -25.35
CA ILE A 886 -29.39 -38.54 -26.03
C ILE A 886 -28.89 -39.82 -26.71
N VAL A 887 -29.47 -40.97 -26.34
CA VAL A 887 -29.18 -42.25 -26.98
C VAL A 887 -29.90 -42.28 -28.32
N ARG A 888 -29.16 -42.04 -29.40
CA ARG A 888 -29.68 -42.21 -30.76
C ARG A 888 -29.86 -43.71 -31.02
N GLU A 889 -31.07 -44.15 -31.35
CA GLU A 889 -31.22 -45.47 -31.97
C GLU A 889 -30.32 -45.54 -33.22
N PRO A 890 -29.55 -46.61 -33.41
CA PRO A 890 -28.87 -46.81 -34.68
C PRO A 890 -29.94 -46.87 -35.77
N ALA A 891 -29.83 -45.98 -36.75
CA ALA A 891 -30.67 -46.01 -37.94
C ALA A 891 -30.63 -47.43 -38.51
N GLN A 892 -31.80 -48.07 -38.64
CA GLN A 892 -31.96 -49.29 -39.40
C GLN A 892 -31.29 -49.09 -40.76
N GLU A 893 -30.22 -49.84 -41.02
CA GLU A 893 -29.67 -50.03 -42.36
C GLU A 893 -30.82 -50.46 -43.27
N LYS A 894 -31.28 -49.52 -44.10
CA LYS A 894 -32.09 -49.86 -45.26
C LYS A 894 -31.19 -50.70 -46.17
N LEU A 895 -31.42 -52.02 -46.18
CA LEU A 895 -31.10 -52.86 -47.32
C LEU A 895 -31.89 -52.31 -48.52
N THR A 896 -31.23 -51.56 -49.40
CA THR A 896 -31.38 -51.60 -50.89
C THR A 896 -30.41 -50.64 -51.57
#